data_AF-A0A921R5Z3-F1
#
_entry.id   AF-A0A921R5Z3-F1
#
_cell.length_a   1.000
_cell.length_b   1.000
_cell.length_c   1.000
_cell.angle_alpha   90.00
_cell.angle_beta   90.00
_cell.angle_gamma   90.00
#
_symmetry.space_group_name_H-M   'P 1'
#
loop_
_entity.id
_entity.type
_entity.pdbx_description
1 polymer ?
#
loop_
_entity_poly.entity_id
_entity_poly.type
_entity_poly.pdbx_seq_one_letter_code
_entity_poly.pdbx_strand_id
1 'polypeptide(L)'
;MLNIKQLFLYENNLSGGIPRTLSNLSSLVVLSLVSNILGGTLPSNIGYALPNLQSLYLGNNTFKGHIPTSLGNISGLQYLDLSFNYFRGQIPRSFRNLSQLRVVNLGTNLLEARDSEGWEFLDALANCISLQTLSLAENELHGSIPYSVGNLPITLQYLFIGGNNLSGIVPPSIGKLTGLVQLSLDQNYLAGTIEGWIRNMTNLEHLNLESNSFTGTIPPSIGHLTRLIFLSLAKNQFTGFIPPSLGNVKTMLILNLSYNNFQGSIPVEFGNFRQLTMMDLSSNRFSGEIPQTMGQFQQIYTIQMDQNVLTGNIPTTFSNLKSLSILNLSHNSLSGPIPDCLNDLESLTKLDLSFNNFQGEIPRNGVFYNATIVSLNGNPGLCGGAKNFHEPACHAVYSRKARIINYMVKILIPIFGFVSLIILIYTHGKKTSIRPYLLLLSFGKKFPRVSYKDLAQATVNFSESNLIGRGSYSSVYRGKLTPAKIEVAIKVFDLGARSAESSFVTECEALRTIRHRNLVPILTACSTIDNNGNDFKALIYEFMPNGNLDTWLHQKRVSVALKILDLAHRISISVDIADALAYLHHDCGRPIVHYDLKPTNILLDDEMNAHLGDFGIASLVVGCCGGINPYTLIGLYGPHHQRWLGPQDEDVRRTTGRRAPQGYKILYQI
;
A
#
# COMPACT_ATOMS: atom_id res chain seq x y z
N MET A 1 29.63 4.14 -30.67
CA MET A 1 28.34 3.44 -30.57
C MET A 1 28.03 3.24 -29.11
N LEU A 2 26.85 3.67 -28.65
CA LEU A 2 26.45 3.53 -27.25
C LEU A 2 26.13 2.06 -26.97
N ASN A 3 26.95 1.40 -26.15
CA ASN A 3 26.80 -0.02 -25.79
C ASN A 3 25.81 -0.18 -24.62
N ILE A 4 24.62 0.41 -24.75
CA ILE A 4 23.60 0.38 -23.71
C ILE A 4 22.94 -1.00 -23.73
N LYS A 5 23.05 -1.73 -22.62
CA LYS A 5 22.41 -3.04 -22.43
C LYS A 5 21.05 -2.98 -21.75
N GLN A 6 20.82 -1.97 -20.92
CA GLN A 6 19.59 -1.83 -20.18
C GLN A 6 19.15 -0.38 -20.21
N LEU A 7 17.88 -0.15 -20.54
CA LEU A 7 17.28 1.17 -20.58
C LEU A 7 15.98 1.15 -19.77
N PHE A 8 15.98 1.87 -18.65
CA PHE A 8 14.85 2.03 -17.76
C PHE A 8 14.42 3.50 -17.77
N LEU A 9 13.22 3.75 -18.29
CA LEU A 9 12.59 5.08 -18.35
C LEU A 9 11.14 5.01 -17.84
N TYR A 10 10.86 4.15 -16.86
CA TYR A 10 9.51 3.92 -16.37
C TYR A 10 9.04 4.96 -15.35
N GLU A 11 7.73 5.07 -15.13
CA GLU A 11 7.08 6.05 -14.23
C GLU A 11 7.47 7.50 -14.54
N ASN A 12 7.52 7.86 -15.81
CA ASN A 12 7.81 9.23 -16.25
C ASN A 12 6.61 9.82 -17.00
N ASN A 13 6.73 11.07 -17.48
CA ASN A 13 5.72 11.72 -18.32
C ASN A 13 6.16 11.79 -19.79
N LEU A 14 6.95 10.81 -20.25
CA LEU A 14 7.45 10.77 -21.63
C LEU A 14 6.28 10.59 -22.59
N SER A 15 6.31 11.32 -23.71
CA SER A 15 5.25 11.32 -24.71
C SER A 15 5.82 11.18 -26.12
N GLY A 16 4.94 10.94 -27.09
CA GLY A 16 5.33 10.59 -28.46
C GLY A 16 5.47 9.08 -28.65
N GLY A 17 5.93 8.66 -29.84
CA GLY A 17 6.13 7.25 -30.15
C GLY A 17 7.55 6.76 -29.89
N ILE A 18 7.75 5.44 -29.96
CA ILE A 18 9.10 4.87 -29.92
C ILE A 18 9.87 5.36 -31.16
N PRO A 19 10.98 6.11 -30.98
CA PRO A 19 11.69 6.71 -32.10
C PRO A 19 12.38 5.63 -32.93
N ARG A 20 12.44 5.83 -34.25
CA ARG A 20 13.14 4.90 -35.16
C ARG A 20 14.61 4.71 -34.78
N THR A 21 15.23 5.73 -34.19
CA THR A 21 16.62 5.68 -33.70
C THR A 21 16.85 4.66 -32.58
N LEU A 22 15.80 4.13 -31.93
CA LEU A 22 15.92 3.05 -30.96
C LEU A 22 16.58 1.80 -31.56
N SER A 23 16.44 1.58 -32.88
CA SER A 23 17.13 0.51 -33.60
C SER A 23 18.66 0.60 -33.56
N ASN A 24 19.22 1.76 -33.20
CA ASN A 24 20.66 1.94 -33.05
C ASN A 24 21.20 1.31 -31.75
N LEU A 25 20.31 0.87 -30.85
CA LEU A 25 20.66 0.21 -29.59
C LEU A 25 20.57 -1.32 -29.72
N SER A 26 21.24 -1.89 -30.73
CA SER A 26 21.17 -3.34 -31.02
C SER A 26 21.71 -4.23 -29.88
N SER A 27 22.52 -3.68 -28.96
CA SER A 27 23.03 -4.36 -27.77
C SER A 27 22.05 -4.41 -26.59
N LEU A 28 20.84 -3.85 -26.74
CA LEU A 28 19.87 -3.74 -25.66
C LEU A 28 19.28 -5.12 -25.30
N VAL A 29 19.30 -5.42 -24.01
CA VAL A 29 18.80 -6.64 -23.36
C VAL A 29 17.52 -6.36 -22.58
N VAL A 30 17.42 -5.18 -21.95
CA VAL A 30 16.22 -4.79 -21.21
C VAL A 30 15.76 -3.41 -21.67
N LEU A 31 14.48 -3.32 -22.02
CA LEU A 31 13.78 -2.07 -22.30
C LEU A 31 12.56 -1.98 -21.39
N SER A 32 12.55 -1.00 -20.49
CA SER A 32 11.39 -0.69 -19.65
C SER A 32 10.98 0.75 -19.83
N LEU A 33 9.76 0.95 -20.33
CA LEU A 33 9.11 2.24 -20.57
C LEU A 33 7.76 2.33 -19.83
N VAL A 34 7.56 1.49 -18.81
CA VAL A 34 6.28 1.33 -18.08
C VAL A 34 5.80 2.66 -17.50
N SER A 35 4.48 2.90 -17.40
CA SER A 35 3.91 4.08 -16.74
C SER A 35 4.43 5.40 -17.33
N ASN A 36 4.10 5.64 -18.61
CA ASN A 36 4.38 6.88 -19.33
C ASN A 36 3.15 7.30 -20.16
N ILE A 37 3.28 8.37 -20.96
CA ILE A 37 2.29 8.79 -21.96
C ILE A 37 2.79 8.49 -23.38
N LEU A 38 3.59 7.44 -23.56
CA LEU A 38 4.07 7.05 -24.89
C LEU A 38 2.92 6.47 -25.69
N GLY A 39 2.87 6.76 -26.99
CA GLY A 39 1.77 6.39 -27.86
C GLY A 39 2.21 6.02 -29.27
N GLY A 40 1.27 6.07 -30.21
CA GLY A 40 1.52 5.60 -31.57
C GLY A 40 1.58 4.07 -31.64
N THR A 41 2.15 3.53 -32.72
CA THR A 41 2.24 2.08 -32.94
C THR A 41 3.64 1.58 -32.62
N LEU A 42 3.76 0.34 -32.14
CA LEU A 42 5.06 -0.33 -32.07
C LEU A 42 5.70 -0.42 -33.46
N PRO A 43 7.02 -0.16 -33.59
CA PRO A 43 7.72 -0.32 -34.86
C PRO A 43 7.55 -1.73 -35.41
N SER A 44 7.14 -1.86 -36.67
CA SER A 44 6.89 -3.17 -37.30
C SER A 44 8.15 -4.04 -37.41
N ASN A 45 9.34 -3.43 -37.36
CA ASN A 45 10.63 -4.10 -37.40
C ASN A 45 11.30 -4.28 -36.01
N ILE A 46 10.56 -4.08 -34.91
CA ILE A 46 11.13 -4.09 -33.55
C ILE A 46 11.96 -5.34 -33.24
N GLY A 47 11.54 -6.53 -33.69
CA GLY A 47 12.31 -7.75 -33.43
C GLY A 47 13.58 -7.92 -34.25
N TYR A 48 13.73 -7.18 -35.35
CA TYR A 48 15.01 -7.09 -36.08
C TYR A 48 15.89 -5.96 -35.52
N ALA A 49 15.27 -4.90 -35.01
CA ALA A 49 15.95 -3.74 -34.45
C ALA A 49 16.60 -4.03 -33.09
N LEU A 50 15.96 -4.85 -32.27
CA LEU A 50 16.39 -5.19 -30.90
C LEU A 50 16.49 -6.71 -30.72
N PRO A 51 17.40 -7.39 -31.45
CA PRO A 51 17.44 -8.86 -31.50
C PRO A 51 17.90 -9.50 -30.18
N ASN A 52 18.62 -8.76 -29.33
CA ASN A 52 19.20 -9.25 -28.08
C ASN A 52 18.29 -9.06 -26.86
N LEU A 53 17.07 -8.57 -27.07
CA LEU A 53 16.17 -8.23 -25.98
C LEU A 53 15.71 -9.49 -25.24
N GLN A 54 15.78 -9.43 -23.91
CA GLN A 54 15.28 -10.46 -23.00
C GLN A 54 14.05 -9.97 -22.23
N SER A 55 13.93 -8.67 -22.01
CA SER A 55 12.78 -8.09 -21.32
C SER A 55 12.28 -6.83 -22.01
N LEU A 56 10.99 -6.82 -22.35
CA LEU A 56 10.27 -5.69 -22.91
C LEU A 56 9.09 -5.33 -22.01
N TYR A 57 9.17 -4.21 -21.32
CA TYR A 57 8.10 -3.70 -20.47
C TYR A 57 7.59 -2.36 -21.01
N LEU A 58 6.38 -2.36 -21.57
CA LEU A 58 5.70 -1.20 -22.15
C LEU A 58 4.36 -0.91 -21.46
N GLY A 59 4.12 -1.55 -20.31
CA GLY A 59 2.87 -1.45 -19.56
C GLY A 59 2.45 -0.01 -19.23
N ASN A 60 1.16 0.24 -19.07
CA ASN A 60 0.63 1.53 -18.63
C ASN A 60 1.11 2.72 -19.49
N ASN A 61 0.70 2.69 -20.77
CA ASN A 61 1.01 3.70 -21.78
C ASN A 61 -0.21 3.91 -22.69
N THR A 62 -0.03 4.63 -23.79
CA THR A 62 -1.08 4.91 -24.79
C THR A 62 -0.79 4.29 -26.16
N PHE A 63 0.01 3.21 -26.22
CA PHE A 63 0.31 2.51 -27.48
C PHE A 63 -0.94 1.92 -28.11
N LYS A 64 -1.02 1.99 -29.43
CA LYS A 64 -2.17 1.53 -30.22
C LYS A 64 -1.74 0.68 -31.41
N GLY A 65 -2.72 0.12 -32.12
CA GLY A 65 -2.49 -0.70 -33.31
C GLY A 65 -2.21 -2.16 -32.96
N HIS A 66 -1.69 -2.93 -33.92
CA HIS A 66 -1.45 -4.36 -33.73
C HIS A 66 -0.12 -4.62 -33.05
N ILE A 67 -0.06 -5.71 -32.27
CA ILE A 67 1.21 -6.26 -31.78
C ILE A 67 2.02 -6.74 -33.01
N PRO A 68 3.22 -6.20 -33.30
CA PRO A 68 3.97 -6.59 -34.49
C PRO A 68 4.39 -8.06 -34.47
N THR A 69 4.18 -8.77 -35.57
CA THR A 69 4.61 -10.18 -35.72
C THR A 69 6.12 -10.35 -35.57
N SER A 70 6.92 -9.32 -35.89
CA SER A 70 8.37 -9.35 -35.73
C SER A 70 8.84 -9.51 -34.29
N LEU A 71 8.01 -9.22 -33.27
CA LEU A 71 8.34 -9.54 -31.87
C LEU A 71 8.67 -11.02 -31.69
N GLY A 72 8.04 -11.91 -32.47
CA GLY A 72 8.35 -13.34 -32.50
C GLY A 72 9.79 -13.68 -32.95
N ASN A 73 10.54 -12.73 -33.50
CA ASN A 73 11.93 -12.96 -33.92
C ASN A 73 12.96 -12.73 -32.81
N ILE A 74 12.53 -12.24 -31.64
CA ILE A 74 13.40 -12.00 -30.49
C ILE A 74 13.52 -13.29 -29.67
N SER A 75 14.28 -14.26 -30.17
CA SER A 75 14.34 -15.61 -29.59
C SER A 75 14.78 -15.66 -28.11
N GLY A 76 15.49 -14.63 -27.63
CA GLY A 76 15.93 -14.49 -26.24
C GLY A 76 14.88 -13.90 -25.29
N LEU A 77 13.70 -13.50 -25.79
CA LEU A 77 12.69 -12.80 -25.00
C LEU A 77 12.10 -13.72 -23.90
N GLN A 78 12.20 -13.27 -22.66
CA GLN A 78 11.72 -13.95 -21.46
C GLN A 78 10.52 -13.23 -20.83
N TYR A 79 10.52 -11.90 -20.87
CA TYR A 79 9.49 -11.08 -20.25
C TYR A 79 8.90 -10.12 -21.28
N LEU A 80 7.60 -10.25 -21.52
CA LEU A 80 6.84 -9.35 -22.38
C LEU A 80 5.66 -8.79 -21.60
N ASP A 81 5.68 -7.50 -21.34
CA ASP A 81 4.57 -6.77 -20.73
C ASP A 81 4.13 -5.63 -21.65
N LEU A 82 2.94 -5.77 -22.22
CA LEU A 82 2.26 -4.79 -23.06
C LEU A 82 0.96 -4.31 -22.41
N SER A 83 0.76 -4.57 -21.11
CA SER A 83 -0.52 -4.34 -20.44
C SER A 83 -0.91 -2.87 -20.33
N PHE A 84 -2.17 -2.57 -20.05
CA PHE A 84 -2.65 -1.19 -19.88
C PHE A 84 -2.26 -0.28 -21.05
N ASN A 85 -2.70 -0.65 -22.25
CA ASN A 85 -2.50 0.08 -23.50
C ASN A 85 -3.77 -0.02 -24.38
N TYR A 86 -3.69 0.41 -25.63
CA TYR A 86 -4.78 0.33 -26.62
C TYR A 86 -4.40 -0.57 -27.82
N PHE A 87 -3.62 -1.64 -27.58
CA PHE A 87 -3.32 -2.61 -28.64
C PHE A 87 -4.60 -3.33 -29.08
N ARG A 88 -4.75 -3.53 -30.38
CA ARG A 88 -5.94 -4.13 -31.01
C ARG A 88 -5.61 -5.30 -31.92
N GLY A 89 -6.64 -6.06 -32.26
CA GLY A 89 -6.56 -7.20 -33.16
C GLY A 89 -5.97 -8.45 -32.50
N GLN A 90 -5.56 -9.42 -33.31
CA GLN A 90 -5.18 -10.75 -32.82
C GLN A 90 -3.78 -10.79 -32.19
N ILE A 91 -3.60 -11.70 -31.23
CA ILE A 91 -2.30 -12.01 -30.65
C ILE A 91 -1.46 -12.80 -31.68
N PRO A 92 -0.22 -12.38 -32.00
CA PRO A 92 0.54 -13.00 -33.08
C PRO A 92 0.91 -14.47 -32.84
N ARG A 93 0.61 -15.35 -33.81
CA ARG A 93 1.10 -16.75 -33.83
C ARG A 93 2.63 -16.88 -33.87
N SER A 94 3.35 -15.80 -34.22
CA SER A 94 4.82 -15.77 -34.25
C SER A 94 5.46 -15.95 -32.87
N PHE A 95 4.69 -15.85 -31.78
CA PHE A 95 5.14 -16.17 -30.42
C PHE A 95 5.60 -17.63 -30.27
N ARG A 96 5.26 -18.50 -31.23
CA ARG A 96 5.77 -19.88 -31.31
C ARG A 96 7.30 -19.98 -31.28
N ASN A 97 7.98 -18.94 -31.75
CA ASN A 97 9.44 -18.89 -31.83
C ASN A 97 10.11 -18.40 -30.53
N LEU A 98 9.32 -17.99 -29.52
CA LEU A 98 9.80 -17.38 -28.29
C LEU A 98 9.92 -18.40 -27.15
N SER A 99 10.76 -19.42 -27.34
CA SER A 99 10.89 -20.58 -26.43
C SER A 99 11.35 -20.24 -25.02
N GLN A 100 11.95 -19.05 -24.81
CA GLN A 100 12.43 -18.58 -23.51
C GLN A 100 11.38 -17.79 -22.73
N LEU A 101 10.17 -17.57 -23.27
CA LEU A 101 9.13 -16.82 -22.57
C LEU A 101 8.80 -17.43 -21.22
N ARG A 102 8.79 -16.57 -20.21
CA ARG A 102 8.39 -16.85 -18.83
C ARG A 102 7.14 -16.08 -18.47
N VAL A 103 7.05 -14.82 -18.89
CA VAL A 103 5.93 -13.93 -18.58
C VAL A 103 5.43 -13.28 -19.86
N VAL A 104 4.13 -13.46 -20.12
CA VAL A 104 3.39 -12.75 -21.16
C VAL A 104 2.22 -12.03 -20.48
N ASN A 105 2.32 -10.71 -20.37
CA ASN A 105 1.26 -9.86 -19.85
C ASN A 105 0.72 -8.95 -20.94
N LEU A 106 -0.48 -9.26 -21.42
CA LEU A 106 -1.21 -8.52 -22.45
C LEU A 106 -2.50 -7.90 -21.90
N GLY A 107 -2.67 -7.87 -20.57
CA GLY A 107 -3.91 -7.46 -19.94
C GLY A 107 -4.28 -6.00 -20.18
N THR A 108 -5.55 -5.64 -20.04
CA THR A 108 -6.06 -4.27 -20.19
C THR A 108 -5.66 -3.65 -21.54
N ASN A 109 -6.18 -4.24 -22.61
CA ASN A 109 -6.00 -3.82 -24.01
C ASN A 109 -7.31 -4.02 -24.80
N LEU A 110 -7.28 -3.90 -26.12
CA LEU A 110 -8.40 -4.14 -27.04
C LEU A 110 -8.13 -5.36 -27.95
N LEU A 111 -7.40 -6.36 -27.44
CA LEU A 111 -7.01 -7.55 -28.22
C LEU A 111 -8.21 -8.47 -28.41
N GLU A 112 -8.26 -9.13 -29.56
CA GLU A 112 -9.41 -9.94 -29.97
C GLU A 112 -9.00 -11.37 -30.31
N ALA A 113 -9.86 -12.32 -29.95
CA ALA A 113 -9.88 -13.68 -30.49
C ALA A 113 -11.35 -14.05 -30.72
N ARG A 114 -11.81 -14.01 -31.97
CA ARG A 114 -13.24 -14.17 -32.32
C ARG A 114 -13.57 -15.54 -32.92
N ASP A 115 -12.58 -16.23 -33.45
CA ASP A 115 -12.69 -17.51 -34.16
C ASP A 115 -11.51 -18.42 -33.82
N SER A 116 -11.47 -19.60 -34.42
CA SER A 116 -10.38 -20.57 -34.21
C SER A 116 -9.00 -20.02 -34.59
N GLU A 117 -8.93 -19.17 -35.63
CA GLU A 117 -7.67 -18.55 -36.06
C GLU A 117 -7.15 -17.58 -35.00
N GLY A 118 -8.03 -16.74 -34.43
CA GLY A 118 -7.69 -15.82 -33.35
C GLY A 118 -7.18 -16.52 -32.08
N TRP A 119 -7.50 -17.79 -31.88
CA TRP A 119 -7.02 -18.60 -30.75
C TRP A 119 -5.74 -19.40 -31.03
N GLU A 120 -5.23 -19.44 -32.27
CA GLU A 120 -4.01 -20.19 -32.64
C GLU A 120 -2.75 -19.77 -31.84
N PHE A 121 -2.76 -18.57 -31.24
CA PHE A 121 -1.66 -18.14 -30.38
C PHE A 121 -1.50 -19.04 -29.14
N LEU A 122 -2.55 -19.72 -28.67
CA LEU A 122 -2.42 -20.69 -27.57
C LEU A 122 -1.60 -21.92 -28.01
N ASP A 123 -1.78 -22.38 -29.25
CA ASP A 123 -0.94 -23.45 -29.81
C ASP A 123 0.50 -22.98 -30.03
N ALA A 124 0.70 -21.69 -30.32
CA ALA A 124 2.02 -21.09 -30.36
C ALA A 124 2.69 -21.07 -28.97
N LEU A 125 1.94 -20.71 -27.92
CA LEU A 125 2.44 -20.66 -26.54
C LEU A 125 2.66 -22.05 -25.91
N ALA A 126 2.04 -23.11 -26.44
CA ALA A 126 2.29 -24.48 -26.01
C ALA A 126 3.78 -24.88 -26.12
N ASN A 127 4.53 -24.27 -27.04
CA ASN A 127 5.97 -24.50 -27.21
C ASN A 127 6.86 -23.69 -26.24
N CYS A 128 6.29 -22.77 -25.47
CA CYS A 128 7.03 -21.90 -24.54
C CYS A 128 7.25 -22.61 -23.21
N ILE A 129 8.06 -23.68 -23.18
CA ILE A 129 8.19 -24.60 -22.02
C ILE A 129 8.59 -23.96 -20.68
N SER A 130 9.05 -22.70 -20.69
CA SER A 130 9.41 -21.93 -19.49
C SER A 130 8.29 -20.99 -19.02
N LEU A 131 7.13 -20.99 -19.67
CA LEU A 131 6.04 -20.05 -19.39
C LEU A 131 5.48 -20.28 -17.99
N GLN A 132 5.42 -19.21 -17.20
CA GLN A 132 4.95 -19.20 -15.82
C GLN A 132 3.70 -18.32 -15.67
N THR A 133 3.61 -17.23 -16.43
CA THR A 133 2.51 -16.29 -16.36
C THR A 133 1.97 -15.98 -17.75
N LEU A 134 0.66 -16.12 -17.90
CA LEU A 134 -0.10 -15.65 -19.04
C LEU A 134 -1.26 -14.79 -18.54
N SER A 135 -1.21 -13.50 -18.85
CA SER A 135 -2.31 -12.56 -18.59
C SER A 135 -2.89 -12.05 -19.89
N LEU A 136 -4.18 -12.30 -20.05
CA LEU A 136 -5.07 -11.87 -21.13
C LEU A 136 -6.27 -11.10 -20.57
N ALA A 137 -6.22 -10.71 -19.30
CA ALA A 137 -7.35 -10.09 -18.60
C ALA A 137 -7.74 -8.75 -19.25
N GLU A 138 -8.99 -8.33 -19.11
CA GLU A 138 -9.47 -7.02 -19.58
C GLU A 138 -9.14 -6.76 -21.06
N ASN A 139 -9.67 -7.60 -21.95
CA ASN A 139 -9.52 -7.50 -23.39
C ASN A 139 -10.88 -7.72 -24.09
N GLU A 140 -10.88 -7.80 -25.43
CA GLU A 140 -12.04 -8.11 -26.24
C GLU A 140 -11.99 -9.55 -26.77
N LEU A 141 -11.59 -10.53 -25.94
CA LEU A 141 -11.61 -11.94 -26.34
C LEU A 141 -13.04 -12.47 -26.34
N HIS A 142 -13.42 -13.22 -27.38
CA HIS A 142 -14.78 -13.71 -27.61
C HIS A 142 -14.82 -15.24 -27.77
N GLY A 143 -16.04 -15.79 -27.79
CA GLY A 143 -16.27 -17.21 -28.03
C GLY A 143 -15.85 -18.09 -26.85
N SER A 144 -15.70 -19.39 -27.10
CA SER A 144 -15.33 -20.35 -26.06
C SER A 144 -13.83 -20.53 -25.92
N ILE A 145 -13.37 -20.71 -24.68
CA ILE A 145 -11.99 -21.11 -24.39
C ILE A 145 -11.73 -22.45 -25.10
N PRO A 146 -10.74 -22.52 -26.01
CA PRO A 146 -10.49 -23.73 -26.80
C PRO A 146 -9.83 -24.82 -25.94
N TYR A 147 -10.01 -26.08 -26.35
CA TYR A 147 -9.40 -27.23 -25.66
C TYR A 147 -7.85 -27.18 -25.63
N SER A 148 -7.24 -26.47 -26.58
CA SER A 148 -5.79 -26.25 -26.65
C SER A 148 -5.23 -25.47 -25.45
N VAL A 149 -6.07 -24.81 -24.63
CA VAL A 149 -5.61 -24.22 -23.35
C VAL A 149 -4.92 -25.25 -22.47
N GLY A 150 -5.35 -26.52 -22.52
CA GLY A 150 -4.74 -27.62 -21.77
C GLY A 150 -3.40 -28.11 -22.34
N ASN A 151 -2.96 -27.58 -23.48
CA ASN A 151 -1.63 -27.82 -24.05
C ASN A 151 -0.61 -26.76 -23.61
N LEU A 152 -1.04 -25.73 -22.86
CA LEU A 152 -0.10 -24.79 -22.26
C LEU A 152 0.86 -25.54 -21.31
N PRO A 153 2.10 -25.03 -21.16
CA PRO A 153 3.12 -25.68 -20.34
C PRO A 153 2.67 -25.91 -18.90
N ILE A 154 3.01 -27.07 -18.33
CA ILE A 154 2.71 -27.40 -16.92
C ILE A 154 3.47 -26.50 -15.93
N THR A 155 4.49 -25.76 -16.39
CA THR A 155 5.20 -24.72 -15.63
C THR A 155 4.35 -23.47 -15.40
N LEU A 156 3.21 -23.34 -16.08
CA LEU A 156 2.30 -22.21 -15.94
C LEU A 156 1.71 -22.20 -14.51
N GLN A 157 1.93 -21.10 -13.81
CA GLN A 157 1.49 -20.87 -12.43
C GLN A 157 0.34 -19.87 -12.37
N TYR A 158 0.32 -18.89 -13.27
CA TYR A 158 -0.65 -17.80 -13.25
C TYR A 158 -1.34 -17.69 -14.60
N LEU A 159 -2.66 -17.88 -14.60
CA LEU A 159 -3.50 -17.72 -15.78
C LEU A 159 -4.64 -16.74 -15.48
N PHE A 160 -4.57 -15.57 -16.12
CA PHE A 160 -5.55 -14.50 -15.98
C PHE A 160 -6.26 -14.28 -17.31
N ILE A 161 -7.56 -14.53 -17.36
CA ILE A 161 -8.40 -14.32 -18.55
C ILE A 161 -9.69 -13.55 -18.21
N GLY A 162 -9.78 -13.02 -16.97
CA GLY A 162 -10.96 -12.31 -16.50
C GLY A 162 -11.23 -10.99 -17.26
N GLY A 163 -12.45 -10.48 -17.24
CA GLY A 163 -12.81 -9.22 -17.89
C GLY A 163 -12.80 -9.29 -19.42
N ASN A 164 -13.37 -10.35 -20.00
CA ASN A 164 -13.46 -10.54 -21.45
C ASN A 164 -14.92 -10.85 -21.85
N ASN A 165 -15.16 -11.12 -23.14
CA ASN A 165 -16.47 -11.51 -23.67
C ASN A 165 -16.52 -13.03 -23.97
N LEU A 166 -15.85 -13.85 -23.15
CA LEU A 166 -15.81 -15.30 -23.32
C LEU A 166 -17.13 -15.95 -22.93
N SER A 167 -17.54 -16.98 -23.64
CA SER A 167 -18.79 -17.71 -23.41
C SER A 167 -18.61 -19.22 -23.54
N GLY A 168 -19.68 -19.99 -23.35
CA GLY A 168 -19.62 -21.45 -23.37
C GLY A 168 -18.96 -22.02 -22.11
N ILE A 169 -18.52 -23.28 -22.17
CA ILE A 169 -17.96 -23.97 -21.01
C ILE A 169 -16.45 -23.79 -20.91
N VAL A 170 -15.92 -23.80 -19.68
CA VAL A 170 -14.49 -23.99 -19.45
C VAL A 170 -14.12 -25.43 -19.82
N PRO A 171 -13.24 -25.68 -20.79
CA PRO A 171 -12.93 -27.03 -21.23
C PRO A 171 -12.23 -27.81 -20.11
N PRO A 172 -12.61 -29.08 -19.85
CA PRO A 172 -11.96 -29.92 -18.83
C PRO A 172 -10.44 -30.06 -18.99
N SER A 173 -9.91 -29.84 -20.20
CA SER A 173 -8.48 -29.86 -20.47
C SER A 173 -7.70 -28.81 -19.69
N ILE A 174 -8.32 -27.73 -19.20
CA ILE A 174 -7.67 -26.76 -18.31
C ILE A 174 -7.15 -27.43 -17.02
N GLY A 175 -7.81 -28.52 -16.58
CA GLY A 175 -7.39 -29.31 -15.42
C GLY A 175 -6.07 -30.07 -15.62
N LYS A 176 -5.49 -30.07 -16.83
CA LYS A 176 -4.13 -30.59 -17.08
C LYS A 176 -3.04 -29.64 -16.56
N LEU A 177 -3.36 -28.37 -16.33
CA LEU A 177 -2.43 -27.35 -15.85
C LEU A 177 -2.25 -27.47 -14.32
N THR A 178 -1.72 -28.60 -13.87
CA THR A 178 -1.61 -28.95 -12.44
C THR A 178 -0.59 -28.09 -11.68
N GLY A 179 0.25 -27.33 -12.39
CA GLY A 179 1.16 -26.33 -11.83
C GLY A 179 0.50 -25.00 -11.46
N LEU A 180 -0.78 -24.78 -11.80
CA LEU A 180 -1.46 -23.51 -11.54
C LEU A 180 -1.59 -23.22 -10.05
N VAL A 181 -1.15 -22.02 -9.69
CA VAL A 181 -1.28 -21.39 -8.38
C VAL A 181 -2.45 -20.42 -8.37
N GLN A 182 -2.69 -19.72 -9.48
CA GLN A 182 -3.79 -18.77 -9.62
C GLN A 182 -4.51 -18.92 -10.96
N LEU A 183 -5.83 -19.03 -10.88
CA LEU A 183 -6.74 -19.04 -12.03
C LEU A 183 -7.80 -17.95 -11.84
N SER A 184 -7.83 -16.98 -12.75
CA SER A 184 -8.85 -15.92 -12.78
C SER A 184 -9.60 -15.97 -14.11
N LEU A 185 -10.89 -16.27 -14.04
CA LEU A 185 -11.83 -16.32 -15.17
C LEU A 185 -13.03 -15.39 -14.94
N ASP A 186 -12.93 -14.49 -13.96
CA ASP A 186 -14.00 -13.59 -13.53
C ASP A 186 -14.46 -12.63 -14.63
N GLN A 187 -15.66 -12.07 -14.49
CA GLN A 187 -16.20 -11.04 -15.41
C GLN A 187 -16.18 -11.51 -16.88
N ASN A 188 -16.88 -12.62 -17.14
CA ASN A 188 -17.08 -13.19 -18.47
C ASN A 188 -18.53 -13.73 -18.57
N TYR A 189 -18.86 -14.41 -19.66
CA TYR A 189 -20.14 -15.11 -19.87
C TYR A 189 -19.97 -16.64 -19.83
N LEU A 190 -18.97 -17.15 -19.09
CA LEU A 190 -18.68 -18.58 -19.00
C LEU A 190 -19.79 -19.31 -18.26
N ALA A 191 -20.09 -20.53 -18.69
CA ALA A 191 -21.17 -21.37 -18.18
C ALA A 191 -20.69 -22.81 -17.90
N GLY A 192 -21.62 -23.65 -17.46
CA GLY A 192 -21.35 -25.05 -17.12
C GLY A 192 -20.86 -25.24 -15.69
N THR A 193 -20.34 -26.42 -15.38
CA THR A 193 -19.91 -26.82 -14.03
C THR A 193 -18.39 -26.78 -13.89
N ILE A 194 -17.91 -26.81 -12.64
CA ILE A 194 -16.47 -26.81 -12.33
C ILE A 194 -15.90 -28.22 -12.07
N GLU A 195 -16.75 -29.24 -11.98
CA GLU A 195 -16.38 -30.62 -11.63
C GLU A 195 -15.32 -31.23 -12.55
N GLY A 196 -15.41 -30.95 -13.86
CA GLY A 196 -14.58 -31.57 -14.88
C GLY A 196 -13.09 -31.22 -14.82
N TRP A 197 -12.70 -30.19 -14.07
CA TRP A 197 -11.33 -29.68 -14.06
C TRP A 197 -10.77 -29.36 -12.68
N ILE A 198 -11.61 -28.98 -11.71
CA ILE A 198 -11.14 -28.51 -10.39
C ILE A 198 -10.40 -29.57 -9.59
N ARG A 199 -10.75 -30.86 -9.76
CA ARG A 199 -10.19 -31.99 -9.00
C ARG A 199 -8.67 -32.09 -9.12
N ASN A 200 -8.11 -31.72 -10.27
CA ASN A 200 -6.69 -31.93 -10.56
C ASN A 200 -5.80 -30.72 -10.19
N MET A 201 -6.39 -29.60 -9.77
CA MET A 201 -5.68 -28.34 -9.55
C MET A 201 -5.14 -28.21 -8.12
N THR A 202 -4.45 -29.23 -7.61
CA THR A 202 -4.05 -29.32 -6.18
C THR A 202 -3.07 -28.26 -5.70
N ASN A 203 -2.38 -27.57 -6.62
CA ASN A 203 -1.50 -26.44 -6.30
C ASN A 203 -2.21 -25.07 -6.21
N LEU A 204 -3.51 -25.03 -6.49
CA LEU A 204 -4.25 -23.78 -6.59
C LEU A 204 -4.37 -23.09 -5.23
N GLU A 205 -3.92 -21.84 -5.18
CA GLU A 205 -4.00 -20.94 -4.03
C GLU A 205 -5.09 -19.88 -4.23
N HIS A 206 -5.36 -19.48 -5.47
CA HIS A 206 -6.34 -18.44 -5.79
C HIS A 206 -7.26 -18.88 -6.95
N LEU A 207 -8.55 -18.97 -6.68
CA LEU A 207 -9.58 -19.23 -7.68
C LEU A 207 -10.61 -18.10 -7.69
N ASN A 208 -10.69 -17.38 -8.82
CA ASN A 208 -11.68 -16.35 -9.03
C ASN A 208 -12.55 -16.64 -10.27
N LEU A 209 -13.83 -16.93 -10.04
CA LEU A 209 -14.83 -17.19 -11.07
C LEU A 209 -15.98 -16.17 -11.01
N GLU A 210 -15.80 -15.07 -10.28
CA GLU A 210 -16.86 -14.08 -10.03
C GLU A 210 -17.51 -13.55 -11.32
N SER A 211 -18.80 -13.21 -11.29
CA SER A 211 -19.51 -12.54 -12.39
C SER A 211 -19.44 -13.34 -13.70
N ASN A 212 -20.04 -14.54 -13.68
CA ASN A 212 -20.18 -15.44 -14.80
C ASN A 212 -21.57 -16.10 -14.78
N SER A 213 -21.77 -17.12 -15.61
CA SER A 213 -22.98 -17.95 -15.68
C SER A 213 -22.72 -19.40 -15.28
N PHE A 214 -21.76 -19.68 -14.39
CA PHE A 214 -21.49 -21.03 -13.90
C PHE A 214 -22.70 -21.60 -13.14
N THR A 215 -22.97 -22.88 -13.34
CA THR A 215 -24.11 -23.62 -12.78
C THR A 215 -23.64 -24.90 -12.07
N GLY A 216 -24.59 -25.64 -11.50
CA GLY A 216 -24.31 -26.88 -10.77
C GLY A 216 -23.87 -26.63 -9.33
N THR A 217 -23.34 -27.67 -8.68
CA THR A 217 -22.91 -27.62 -7.27
C THR A 217 -21.41 -27.41 -7.14
N ILE A 218 -20.96 -27.01 -5.94
CA ILE A 218 -19.53 -27.11 -5.59
C ILE A 218 -19.21 -28.60 -5.38
N PRO A 219 -18.30 -29.21 -6.16
CA PRO A 219 -17.99 -30.62 -6.02
C PRO A 219 -17.21 -30.88 -4.72
N PRO A 220 -17.42 -32.01 -4.02
CA PRO A 220 -16.71 -32.33 -2.78
C PRO A 220 -15.17 -32.36 -2.93
N SER A 221 -14.67 -32.59 -4.15
CA SER A 221 -13.24 -32.55 -4.48
C SER A 221 -12.57 -31.21 -4.22
N ILE A 222 -13.33 -30.11 -4.06
CA ILE A 222 -12.78 -28.81 -3.64
C ILE A 222 -12.02 -28.92 -2.31
N GLY A 223 -12.43 -29.85 -1.43
CA GLY A 223 -11.77 -30.11 -0.15
C GLY A 223 -10.35 -30.68 -0.28
N HIS A 224 -9.94 -31.11 -1.47
CA HIS A 224 -8.57 -31.55 -1.74
C HIS A 224 -7.62 -30.39 -2.08
N LEU A 225 -8.14 -29.19 -2.36
CA LEU A 225 -7.35 -28.00 -2.68
C LEU A 225 -6.82 -27.36 -1.40
N THR A 226 -5.99 -28.10 -0.66
CA THR A 226 -5.52 -27.72 0.68
C THR A 226 -4.62 -26.48 0.72
N ARG A 227 -4.22 -25.95 -0.44
CA ARG A 227 -3.44 -24.71 -0.58
C ARG A 227 -4.31 -23.49 -0.87
N LEU A 228 -5.62 -23.65 -1.09
CA LEU A 228 -6.51 -22.58 -1.51
C LEU A 228 -6.69 -21.53 -0.40
N ILE A 229 -6.30 -20.30 -0.71
CA ILE A 229 -6.31 -19.11 0.15
C ILE A 229 -7.50 -18.20 -0.21
N PHE A 230 -7.80 -18.10 -1.50
CA PHE A 230 -8.86 -17.24 -2.03
C PHE A 230 -9.80 -18.07 -2.90
N LEU A 231 -11.09 -18.02 -2.57
CA LEU A 231 -12.16 -18.60 -3.38
C LEU A 231 -13.28 -17.56 -3.56
N SER A 232 -13.45 -17.08 -4.79
CA SER A 232 -14.63 -16.29 -5.18
C SER A 232 -15.42 -17.01 -6.27
N LEU A 233 -16.66 -17.35 -5.94
CA LEU A 233 -17.68 -17.89 -6.84
C LEU A 233 -18.84 -16.89 -7.03
N ALA A 234 -18.67 -15.66 -6.56
CA ALA A 234 -19.74 -14.69 -6.44
C ALA A 234 -20.44 -14.37 -7.77
N LYS A 235 -21.71 -13.96 -7.73
CA LYS A 235 -22.47 -13.52 -8.91
C LYS A 235 -22.44 -14.57 -10.03
N ASN A 236 -22.90 -15.77 -9.70
CA ASN A 236 -23.06 -16.90 -10.61
C ASN A 236 -24.44 -17.55 -10.41
N GLN A 237 -24.64 -18.72 -10.99
CA GLN A 237 -25.87 -19.50 -10.88
C GLN A 237 -25.62 -20.85 -10.19
N PHE A 238 -24.64 -20.94 -9.29
CA PHE A 238 -24.39 -22.17 -8.53
C PHE A 238 -25.60 -22.51 -7.65
N THR A 239 -25.88 -23.81 -7.51
CA THR A 239 -27.03 -24.35 -6.78
C THR A 239 -26.59 -25.42 -5.78
N GLY A 240 -27.55 -25.99 -5.05
CA GLY A 240 -27.32 -27.11 -4.14
C GLY A 240 -26.65 -26.71 -2.83
N PHE A 241 -26.15 -27.71 -2.12
CA PHE A 241 -25.56 -27.57 -0.79
C PHE A 241 -24.06 -27.30 -0.87
N ILE A 242 -23.53 -26.57 0.09
CA ILE A 242 -22.08 -26.44 0.27
C ILE A 242 -21.53 -27.76 0.82
N PRO A 243 -20.55 -28.39 0.17
CA PRO A 243 -19.99 -29.64 0.65
C PRO A 243 -19.22 -29.42 1.97
N PRO A 244 -19.45 -30.24 3.01
CA PRO A 244 -18.69 -30.16 4.26
C PRO A 244 -17.17 -30.25 4.07
N SER A 245 -16.73 -30.96 3.03
CA SER A 245 -15.31 -31.08 2.66
C SER A 245 -14.63 -29.75 2.35
N LEU A 246 -15.37 -28.69 2.01
CA LEU A 246 -14.81 -27.35 1.85
C LEU A 246 -14.13 -26.88 3.16
N GLY A 247 -14.64 -27.28 4.33
CA GLY A 247 -14.02 -27.03 5.64
C GLY A 247 -12.67 -27.72 5.87
N ASN A 248 -12.21 -28.58 4.96
CA ASN A 248 -10.86 -29.16 5.02
C ASN A 248 -9.77 -28.18 4.54
N VAL A 249 -10.16 -27.10 3.86
CA VAL A 249 -9.25 -26.09 3.29
C VAL A 249 -8.86 -25.06 4.35
N LYS A 250 -7.98 -25.46 5.28
CA LYS A 250 -7.63 -24.67 6.47
C LYS A 250 -6.83 -23.39 6.17
N THR A 251 -6.31 -23.25 4.95
CA THR A 251 -5.53 -22.11 4.43
C THR A 251 -6.40 -20.95 3.95
N MET A 252 -7.72 -21.12 3.91
CA MET A 252 -8.66 -20.12 3.40
C MET A 252 -8.56 -18.79 4.18
N LEU A 253 -8.31 -17.69 3.47
CA LEU A 253 -8.34 -16.32 3.99
C LEU A 253 -9.58 -15.57 3.52
N ILE A 254 -10.04 -15.80 2.29
CA ILE A 254 -11.18 -15.10 1.69
C ILE A 254 -12.11 -16.13 1.03
N LEU A 255 -13.35 -16.18 1.50
CA LEU A 255 -14.42 -16.99 0.93
C LEU A 255 -15.58 -16.08 0.50
N ASN A 256 -15.83 -16.00 -0.80
CA ASN A 256 -16.96 -15.25 -1.35
C ASN A 256 -17.84 -16.17 -2.22
N LEU A 257 -19.03 -16.47 -1.72
CA LEU A 257 -20.05 -17.30 -2.36
C LEU A 257 -21.34 -16.49 -2.64
N SER A 258 -21.28 -15.17 -2.51
CA SER A 258 -22.45 -14.28 -2.59
C SER A 258 -23.14 -14.30 -3.96
N TYR A 259 -24.40 -13.86 -4.01
CA TYR A 259 -25.17 -13.75 -5.26
C TYR A 259 -25.17 -15.05 -6.07
N ASN A 260 -25.65 -16.12 -5.45
CA ASN A 260 -25.84 -17.45 -6.06
C ASN A 260 -27.19 -18.04 -5.62
N ASN A 261 -27.42 -19.32 -5.92
CA ASN A 261 -28.62 -20.05 -5.50
C ASN A 261 -28.29 -21.19 -4.53
N PHE A 262 -27.27 -21.02 -3.67
CA PHE A 262 -26.92 -22.04 -2.67
C PHE A 262 -28.04 -22.21 -1.64
N GLN A 263 -28.26 -23.45 -1.21
CA GLN A 263 -29.35 -23.84 -0.31
C GLN A 263 -28.86 -24.70 0.85
N GLY A 264 -29.72 -24.85 1.86
CA GLY A 264 -29.47 -25.64 3.06
C GLY A 264 -28.62 -24.91 4.09
N SER A 265 -28.15 -25.64 5.09
CA SER A 265 -27.40 -25.06 6.21
C SER A 265 -25.95 -24.77 5.87
N ILE A 266 -25.38 -23.77 6.54
CA ILE A 266 -23.95 -23.51 6.48
C ILE A 266 -23.22 -24.66 7.20
N PRO A 267 -22.21 -25.31 6.59
CA PRO A 267 -21.53 -26.45 7.22
C PRO A 267 -20.83 -26.07 8.52
N VAL A 268 -20.94 -26.91 9.55
CA VAL A 268 -20.28 -26.68 10.85
C VAL A 268 -18.75 -26.72 10.72
N GLU A 269 -18.25 -27.42 9.71
CA GLU A 269 -16.84 -27.54 9.33
C GLU A 269 -16.23 -26.21 8.91
N PHE A 270 -17.03 -25.19 8.60
CA PHE A 270 -16.51 -23.84 8.34
C PHE A 270 -15.72 -23.30 9.54
N GLY A 271 -16.02 -23.70 10.77
CA GLY A 271 -15.22 -23.35 11.96
C GLY A 271 -13.74 -23.77 11.88
N ASN A 272 -13.37 -24.64 10.95
CA ASN A 272 -11.97 -25.01 10.68
C ASN A 272 -11.17 -23.91 9.98
N PHE A 273 -11.79 -22.91 9.36
CA PHE A 273 -11.10 -21.79 8.69
C PHE A 273 -10.55 -20.78 9.71
N ARG A 274 -9.58 -21.19 10.53
CA ARG A 274 -9.04 -20.37 11.63
C ARG A 274 -8.43 -19.05 11.14
N GLN A 275 -7.89 -19.03 9.93
CA GLN A 275 -7.25 -17.87 9.30
C GLN A 275 -8.20 -17.02 8.46
N LEU A 276 -9.49 -17.37 8.38
CA LEU A 276 -10.44 -16.63 7.54
C LEU A 276 -10.53 -15.17 7.99
N THR A 277 -10.41 -14.27 7.03
CA THR A 277 -10.45 -12.81 7.22
C THR A 277 -11.74 -12.21 6.67
N MET A 278 -12.30 -12.80 5.61
CA MET A 278 -13.54 -12.36 4.99
C MET A 278 -14.39 -13.58 4.59
N MET A 279 -15.65 -13.56 5.02
CA MET A 279 -16.68 -14.47 4.58
C MET A 279 -17.86 -13.68 4.03
N ASP A 280 -18.24 -13.96 2.78
CA ASP A 280 -19.45 -13.41 2.16
C ASP A 280 -20.32 -14.53 1.58
N LEU A 281 -21.48 -14.73 2.19
CA LEU A 281 -22.51 -15.69 1.80
C LEU A 281 -23.82 -14.99 1.42
N SER A 282 -23.79 -13.66 1.25
CA SER A 282 -24.98 -12.84 1.04
C SER A 282 -25.75 -13.19 -0.24
N SER A 283 -27.03 -12.85 -0.31
CA SER A 283 -27.88 -13.03 -1.49
C SER A 283 -27.87 -14.48 -2.01
N ASN A 284 -28.29 -15.41 -1.17
CA ASN A 284 -28.41 -16.85 -1.45
C ASN A 284 -29.74 -17.38 -0.85
N ARG A 285 -29.87 -18.71 -0.72
CA ARG A 285 -31.01 -19.38 -0.05
C ARG A 285 -30.54 -20.23 1.13
N PHE A 286 -29.48 -19.80 1.83
CA PHE A 286 -29.00 -20.49 3.02
C PHE A 286 -30.07 -20.48 4.11
N SER A 287 -30.29 -21.64 4.72
CA SER A 287 -31.32 -21.88 5.75
C SER A 287 -30.71 -22.48 7.02
N GLY A 288 -31.54 -22.71 8.04
CA GLY A 288 -31.07 -23.24 9.32
C GLY A 288 -30.32 -22.20 10.16
N GLU A 289 -29.65 -22.66 11.21
CA GLU A 289 -28.97 -21.79 12.17
C GLU A 289 -27.54 -21.43 11.74
N ILE A 290 -27.07 -20.28 12.23
CA ILE A 290 -25.65 -19.90 12.12
C ILE A 290 -24.82 -20.84 13.02
N PRO A 291 -23.85 -21.60 12.49
CA PRO A 291 -23.08 -22.54 13.29
C PRO A 291 -22.29 -21.88 14.43
N GLN A 292 -22.44 -22.39 15.65
CA GLN A 292 -21.65 -21.92 16.81
C GLN A 292 -20.15 -22.08 16.61
N THR A 293 -19.72 -23.03 15.77
CA THR A 293 -18.33 -23.27 15.39
C THR A 293 -17.70 -22.08 14.68
N MET A 294 -18.46 -21.16 14.08
CA MET A 294 -17.91 -19.94 13.48
C MET A 294 -17.25 -19.00 14.49
N GLY A 295 -17.61 -19.08 15.78
CA GLY A 295 -16.88 -18.36 16.85
C GLY A 295 -15.43 -18.83 17.05
N GLN A 296 -14.94 -19.76 16.23
CA GLN A 296 -13.57 -20.25 16.20
C GLN A 296 -12.64 -19.49 15.26
N PHE A 297 -13.16 -18.59 14.41
CA PHE A 297 -12.35 -17.75 13.55
C PHE A 297 -11.44 -16.84 14.36
N GLN A 298 -10.15 -16.81 14.05
CA GLN A 298 -9.17 -16.05 14.83
C GLN A 298 -8.83 -14.70 14.18
N GLN A 299 -9.04 -14.58 12.86
CA GLN A 299 -8.62 -13.41 12.06
C GLN A 299 -9.77 -12.75 11.30
N ILE A 300 -11.03 -13.17 11.56
CA ILE A 300 -12.18 -12.68 10.79
C ILE A 300 -12.40 -11.20 11.02
N TYR A 301 -12.52 -10.47 9.93
CA TYR A 301 -12.74 -9.03 9.89
C TYR A 301 -14.12 -8.69 9.32
N THR A 302 -14.57 -9.46 8.32
CA THR A 302 -15.87 -9.23 7.65
C THR A 302 -16.68 -10.52 7.59
N ILE A 303 -17.93 -10.45 8.06
CA ILE A 303 -18.97 -11.46 7.86
C ILE A 303 -20.18 -10.81 7.19
N GLN A 304 -20.53 -11.27 6.01
CA GLN A 304 -21.76 -10.89 5.30
C GLN A 304 -22.59 -12.15 5.01
N MET A 305 -23.82 -12.18 5.53
CA MET A 305 -24.78 -13.27 5.34
C MET A 305 -26.20 -12.73 5.07
N ASP A 306 -26.30 -11.46 4.67
CA ASP A 306 -27.58 -10.82 4.40
C ASP A 306 -28.33 -11.44 3.22
N GLN A 307 -29.64 -11.20 3.15
CA GLN A 307 -30.50 -11.69 2.06
C GLN A 307 -30.42 -13.21 1.90
N ASN A 308 -30.71 -13.92 2.99
CA ASN A 308 -30.83 -15.37 3.04
C ASN A 308 -32.13 -15.74 3.80
N VAL A 309 -32.30 -17.01 4.14
CA VAL A 309 -33.43 -17.52 4.95
C VAL A 309 -32.93 -18.16 6.24
N LEU A 310 -31.85 -17.62 6.83
CA LEU A 310 -31.26 -18.11 8.08
C LEU A 310 -32.23 -17.89 9.25
N THR A 311 -32.24 -18.84 10.18
CA THR A 311 -33.14 -18.89 11.35
C THR A 311 -32.35 -19.03 12.66
N GLY A 312 -33.06 -19.03 13.78
CA GLY A 312 -32.44 -19.17 15.11
C GLY A 312 -31.79 -17.89 15.60
N ASN A 313 -30.87 -18.00 16.56
CA ASN A 313 -30.26 -16.87 17.25
C ASN A 313 -28.86 -16.57 16.72
N ILE A 314 -28.35 -15.36 16.98
CA ILE A 314 -26.92 -15.06 16.80
C ILE A 314 -26.12 -15.87 17.84
N PRO A 315 -25.10 -16.67 17.44
CA PRO A 315 -24.32 -17.47 18.39
C PRO A 315 -23.58 -16.62 19.42
N THR A 316 -23.67 -16.99 20.70
CA THR A 316 -22.91 -16.31 21.78
C THR A 316 -21.40 -16.47 21.64
N THR A 317 -20.95 -17.49 20.88
CA THR A 317 -19.53 -17.69 20.54
C THR A 317 -18.97 -16.59 19.65
N PHE A 318 -19.80 -15.73 19.04
CA PHE A 318 -19.33 -14.57 18.28
C PHE A 318 -18.59 -13.54 19.16
N SER A 319 -18.76 -13.61 20.48
CA SER A 319 -17.96 -12.87 21.46
C SER A 319 -16.44 -13.09 21.35
N ASN A 320 -16.02 -14.20 20.74
CA ASN A 320 -14.61 -14.53 20.49
C ASN A 320 -14.02 -13.81 19.27
N LEU A 321 -14.85 -13.22 18.40
CA LEU A 321 -14.42 -12.65 17.12
C LEU A 321 -13.87 -11.22 17.30
N LYS A 322 -12.79 -11.08 18.08
CA LYS A 322 -12.28 -9.77 18.52
C LYS A 322 -11.80 -8.85 17.38
N SER A 323 -11.46 -9.41 16.23
CA SER A 323 -11.05 -8.66 15.02
C SER A 323 -12.22 -8.25 14.12
N LEU A 324 -13.45 -8.67 14.43
CA LEU A 324 -14.62 -8.45 13.58
C LEU A 324 -14.96 -6.96 13.51
N SER A 325 -14.99 -6.43 12.29
CA SER A 325 -15.28 -5.03 11.99
C SER A 325 -16.63 -4.86 11.30
N ILE A 326 -16.99 -5.79 10.42
CA ILE A 326 -18.24 -5.74 9.67
C ILE A 326 -19.03 -7.02 9.92
N LEU A 327 -20.24 -6.89 10.45
CA LEU A 327 -21.23 -7.96 10.57
C LEU A 327 -22.54 -7.53 9.92
N ASN A 328 -22.89 -8.16 8.81
CA ASN A 328 -24.18 -7.95 8.13
C ASN A 328 -24.98 -9.26 8.12
N LEU A 329 -26.09 -9.25 8.86
CA LEU A 329 -27.06 -10.35 8.96
C LEU A 329 -28.47 -9.92 8.52
N SER A 330 -28.58 -8.77 7.86
CA SER A 330 -29.87 -8.19 7.49
C SER A 330 -30.67 -9.07 6.52
N HIS A 331 -31.98 -8.85 6.41
CA HIS A 331 -32.84 -9.59 5.48
C HIS A 331 -32.72 -11.13 5.64
N ASN A 332 -33.00 -11.61 6.85
CA ASN A 332 -33.06 -13.03 7.20
C ASN A 332 -34.30 -13.29 8.07
N SER A 333 -34.41 -14.50 8.62
CA SER A 333 -35.46 -14.90 9.57
C SER A 333 -34.88 -15.17 10.96
N LEU A 334 -33.80 -14.48 11.34
CA LEU A 334 -33.17 -14.63 12.65
C LEU A 334 -34.08 -14.11 13.75
N SER A 335 -34.06 -14.74 14.91
CA SER A 335 -34.99 -14.47 16.01
C SER A 335 -34.28 -14.50 17.36
N GLY A 336 -35.07 -14.38 18.43
CA GLY A 336 -34.55 -14.33 19.80
C GLY A 336 -33.98 -12.96 20.17
N PRO A 337 -33.35 -12.85 21.36
CA PRO A 337 -32.72 -11.62 21.79
C PRO A 337 -31.39 -11.35 21.08
N ILE A 338 -31.09 -10.07 20.88
CA ILE A 338 -29.75 -9.63 20.46
C ILE A 338 -28.77 -9.95 21.61
N PRO A 339 -27.73 -10.77 21.41
CA PRO A 339 -26.84 -11.16 22.49
C PRO A 339 -26.01 -10.00 23.03
N ASP A 340 -25.99 -9.83 24.36
CA ASP A 340 -25.16 -8.83 25.05
C ASP A 340 -23.67 -8.97 24.74
N CYS A 341 -23.23 -10.17 24.35
CA CYS A 341 -21.82 -10.43 24.06
C CYS A 341 -21.32 -9.71 22.79
N LEU A 342 -22.22 -9.19 21.95
CA LEU A 342 -21.86 -8.30 20.84
C LEU A 342 -21.38 -6.93 21.33
N ASN A 343 -21.72 -6.53 22.56
CA ASN A 343 -21.24 -5.29 23.17
C ASN A 343 -19.70 -5.25 23.26
N ASP A 344 -19.07 -6.41 23.42
CA ASP A 344 -17.64 -6.58 23.68
C ASP A 344 -16.78 -6.67 22.41
N LEU A 345 -17.38 -6.41 21.24
CA LEU A 345 -16.70 -6.39 19.95
C LEU A 345 -16.23 -4.97 19.62
N GLU A 346 -15.13 -4.55 20.25
CA GLU A 346 -14.61 -3.17 20.16
C GLU A 346 -14.16 -2.75 18.75
N SER A 347 -13.83 -3.72 17.88
CA SER A 347 -13.39 -3.46 16.50
C SER A 347 -14.54 -3.19 15.52
N LEU A 348 -15.80 -3.35 15.95
CA LEU A 348 -16.97 -3.32 15.07
C LEU A 348 -17.23 -1.89 14.56
N THR A 349 -17.20 -1.71 13.24
CA THR A 349 -17.49 -0.45 12.55
C THR A 349 -18.81 -0.48 11.80
N LYS A 350 -19.38 -1.66 11.56
CA LYS A 350 -20.71 -1.84 10.96
C LYS A 350 -21.39 -3.11 11.50
N LEU A 351 -22.59 -2.92 12.06
CA LEU A 351 -23.50 -3.98 12.50
C LEU A 351 -24.86 -3.76 11.85
N ASP A 352 -25.26 -4.67 10.97
CA ASP A 352 -26.57 -4.61 10.33
C ASP A 352 -27.38 -5.86 10.64
N LEU A 353 -28.43 -5.68 11.46
CA LEU A 353 -29.37 -6.72 11.89
C LEU A 353 -30.78 -6.43 11.36
N SER A 354 -30.92 -5.46 10.44
CA SER A 354 -32.22 -5.01 9.96
C SER A 354 -33.00 -6.11 9.23
N PHE A 355 -34.32 -5.99 9.19
CA PHE A 355 -35.23 -6.91 8.49
C PHE A 355 -35.05 -8.38 8.93
N ASN A 356 -35.26 -8.63 10.22
CA ASN A 356 -35.24 -9.93 10.87
C ASN A 356 -36.43 -10.05 11.85
N ASN A 357 -36.44 -11.10 12.68
CA ASN A 357 -37.46 -11.37 13.71
C ASN A 357 -36.87 -11.25 15.14
N PHE A 358 -35.87 -10.38 15.36
CA PHE A 358 -35.31 -10.19 16.69
C PHE A 358 -36.33 -9.60 17.66
N GLN A 359 -36.22 -9.98 18.93
CA GLN A 359 -37.15 -9.61 19.99
C GLN A 359 -36.45 -9.25 21.31
N GLY A 360 -37.10 -8.43 22.13
CA GLY A 360 -36.60 -8.05 23.47
C GLY A 360 -35.85 -6.73 23.49
N GLU A 361 -35.18 -6.47 24.62
CA GLU A 361 -34.51 -5.18 24.85
C GLU A 361 -33.21 -5.07 24.04
N ILE A 362 -33.01 -3.93 23.36
CA ILE A 362 -31.76 -3.62 22.68
C ILE A 362 -30.66 -3.33 23.71
N PRO A 363 -29.47 -3.98 23.61
CA PRO A 363 -28.35 -3.69 24.48
C PRO A 363 -27.98 -2.20 24.49
N ARG A 364 -27.52 -1.67 25.63
CA ARG A 364 -27.27 -0.23 25.81
C ARG A 364 -25.78 0.16 25.83
N ASN A 365 -24.89 -0.83 25.76
CA ASN A 365 -23.45 -0.66 25.96
C ASN A 365 -22.67 -0.95 24.67
N GLY A 366 -21.38 -0.60 24.68
CA GLY A 366 -20.46 -0.92 23.59
C GLY A 366 -20.93 -0.38 22.24
N VAL A 367 -20.94 -1.25 21.23
CA VAL A 367 -21.30 -0.92 19.84
C VAL A 367 -22.72 -0.33 19.72
N PHE A 368 -23.64 -0.71 20.61
CA PHE A 368 -25.01 -0.21 20.62
C PHE A 368 -25.15 1.18 21.23
N TYR A 369 -24.07 1.82 21.71
CA TYR A 369 -24.12 3.25 22.02
C TYR A 369 -24.11 4.11 20.74
N ASN A 370 -23.50 3.60 19.67
CA ASN A 370 -23.29 4.33 18.42
C ASN A 370 -24.33 3.95 17.35
N ALA A 371 -25.43 4.70 17.31
CA ALA A 371 -26.52 4.45 16.37
C ALA A 371 -26.16 4.64 14.88
N THR A 372 -25.00 5.23 14.54
CA THR A 372 -24.61 5.37 13.12
C THR A 372 -24.03 4.09 12.53
N ILE A 373 -23.51 3.19 13.38
CA ILE A 373 -22.89 1.93 12.93
C ILE A 373 -23.81 0.72 13.10
N VAL A 374 -24.92 0.86 13.83
CA VAL A 374 -25.88 -0.22 14.11
C VAL A 374 -27.21 0.04 13.38
N SER A 375 -27.64 -0.91 12.56
CA SER A 375 -28.93 -0.89 11.85
C SER A 375 -29.86 -1.99 12.38
N LEU A 376 -31.03 -1.61 12.90
CA LEU A 376 -32.00 -2.52 13.54
C LEU A 376 -33.40 -2.49 12.91
N ASN A 377 -33.63 -1.64 11.91
CA ASN A 377 -34.94 -1.41 11.29
C ASN A 377 -35.61 -2.72 10.86
N GLY A 378 -36.94 -2.79 10.92
CA GLY A 378 -37.66 -3.98 10.43
C GLY A 378 -37.61 -5.19 11.37
N ASN A 379 -37.35 -4.98 12.66
CA ASN A 379 -37.47 -6.01 13.71
C ASN A 379 -38.59 -5.62 14.70
N PRO A 380 -39.85 -6.04 14.46
CA PRO A 380 -41.00 -5.54 15.22
C PRO A 380 -41.03 -5.98 16.71
N GLY A 381 -40.23 -6.98 17.09
CA GLY A 381 -40.15 -7.48 18.45
C GLY A 381 -39.15 -6.72 19.34
N LEU A 382 -38.34 -5.82 18.79
CA LEU A 382 -37.35 -5.05 19.54
C LEU A 382 -37.99 -3.89 20.31
N CYS A 383 -37.40 -3.56 21.46
CA CYS A 383 -37.81 -2.45 22.29
C CYS A 383 -36.62 -1.85 23.06
N GLY A 384 -36.76 -0.63 23.57
CA GLY A 384 -35.75 0.01 24.42
C GLY A 384 -34.50 0.49 23.67
N GLY A 385 -33.33 0.29 24.26
CA GLY A 385 -32.04 0.74 23.71
C GLY A 385 -31.62 2.17 24.08
N ALA A 386 -30.50 2.61 23.49
CA ALA A 386 -30.05 4.00 23.61
C ALA A 386 -31.06 4.97 22.96
N LYS A 387 -31.10 6.23 23.42
CA LYS A 387 -32.09 7.25 22.98
C LYS A 387 -32.19 7.45 21.47
N ASN A 388 -31.19 7.02 20.70
CA ASN A 388 -31.08 7.29 19.27
C ASN A 388 -31.81 6.28 18.37
N PHE A 389 -32.24 5.11 18.89
CA PHE A 389 -32.84 4.05 18.05
C PHE A 389 -34.34 4.22 17.76
N HIS A 390 -35.03 5.20 18.34
CA HIS A 390 -36.46 5.46 18.10
C HIS A 390 -37.40 4.23 18.31
N GLU A 391 -36.99 3.25 19.12
CA GLU A 391 -37.79 2.04 19.41
C GLU A 391 -38.73 2.21 20.61
N PRO A 392 -39.88 1.51 20.65
CA PRO A 392 -40.83 1.61 21.75
C PRO A 392 -40.21 1.15 23.08
N ALA A 393 -40.61 1.76 24.20
CA ALA A 393 -40.14 1.34 25.51
C ALA A 393 -40.63 -0.09 25.84
N CYS A 394 -39.73 -0.94 26.33
CA CYS A 394 -40.10 -2.28 26.78
C CYS A 394 -41.13 -2.22 27.91
N HIS A 395 -42.10 -3.14 27.93
CA HIS A 395 -43.05 -3.26 29.04
C HIS A 395 -42.31 -3.55 30.34
N ALA A 396 -42.41 -2.63 31.31
CA ALA A 396 -41.63 -2.66 32.52
C ALA A 396 -42.07 -3.78 33.47
N VAL A 397 -41.23 -4.81 33.64
CA VAL A 397 -41.21 -5.63 34.85
C VAL A 397 -40.34 -4.89 35.88
N TYR A 398 -40.99 -4.18 36.81
CA TYR A 398 -40.32 -3.37 37.84
C TYR A 398 -39.37 -4.20 38.72
N SER A 399 -38.06 -3.97 38.60
CA SER A 399 -37.01 -4.57 39.45
C SER A 399 -36.66 -3.65 40.64
N ARG A 400 -36.78 -4.17 41.86
CA ARG A 400 -36.54 -3.51 43.18
C ARG A 400 -35.14 -2.88 43.38
N LYS A 401 -34.18 -3.05 42.47
CA LYS A 401 -32.76 -2.65 42.67
C LYS A 401 -32.53 -1.13 42.71
N ALA A 402 -33.40 -0.32 42.11
CA ALA A 402 -33.19 1.13 42.00
C ALA A 402 -33.25 1.91 43.34
N ARG A 403 -33.87 1.35 44.39
CA ARG A 403 -33.93 2.02 45.71
C ARG A 403 -32.64 1.95 46.52
N ILE A 404 -31.80 0.94 46.30
CA ILE A 404 -30.61 0.69 47.13
C ILE A 404 -29.45 1.62 46.72
N ILE A 405 -29.33 1.90 45.42
CA ILE A 405 -28.25 2.75 44.87
C ILE A 405 -28.40 4.21 45.34
N ASN A 406 -29.63 4.71 45.49
CA ASN A 406 -29.91 6.09 45.89
C ASN A 406 -29.52 6.37 47.37
N TYR A 407 -29.40 5.32 48.20
CA TYR A 407 -28.93 5.43 49.59
C TYR A 407 -27.41 5.38 49.71
N MET A 408 -26.70 4.69 48.80
CA MET A 408 -25.24 4.55 48.85
C MET A 408 -24.50 5.83 48.44
N VAL A 409 -25.07 6.63 47.53
CA VAL A 409 -24.47 7.89 47.06
C VAL A 409 -24.46 8.98 48.15
N LYS A 410 -25.42 8.95 49.09
CA LYS A 410 -25.52 9.95 50.17
C LYS A 410 -24.49 9.76 51.30
N ILE A 411 -23.82 8.60 51.38
CA ILE A 411 -22.88 8.26 52.46
C ILE A 411 -21.41 8.45 52.03
N LEU A 412 -21.11 8.38 50.74
CA LEU A 412 -19.73 8.37 50.23
C LEU A 412 -19.11 9.76 49.95
N ILE A 413 -19.93 10.81 49.81
CA ILE A 413 -19.48 12.18 49.50
C ILE A 413 -18.74 12.87 50.68
N PRO A 414 -19.11 12.68 51.96
CA PRO A 414 -18.42 13.33 53.08
C PRO A 414 -17.03 12.72 53.39
N ILE A 415 -16.79 11.46 53.00
CA ILE A 415 -15.58 10.71 53.38
C ILE A 415 -14.38 11.13 52.52
N PHE A 416 -14.60 11.45 51.23
CA PHE A 416 -13.54 11.85 50.30
C PHE A 416 -13.04 13.29 50.53
N GLY A 417 -13.88 14.17 51.08
CA GLY A 417 -13.52 15.56 51.39
C GLY A 417 -12.50 15.68 52.55
N PHE A 418 -12.49 14.72 53.47
CA PHE A 418 -11.61 14.75 54.65
C PHE A 418 -10.19 14.25 54.37
N VAL A 419 -10.02 13.38 53.37
CA VAL A 419 -8.71 12.78 53.02
C VAL A 419 -7.84 13.75 52.19
N SER A 420 -8.44 14.62 51.39
CA SER A 420 -7.69 15.62 50.59
C SER A 420 -7.06 16.73 51.43
N LEU A 421 -7.59 17.01 52.63
CA LEU A 421 -7.09 18.11 53.48
C LEU A 421 -5.85 17.72 54.29
N ILE A 422 -5.65 16.42 54.58
CA ILE A 422 -4.53 15.92 55.39
C ILE A 422 -3.24 15.79 54.55
N ILE A 423 -3.35 15.56 53.24
CA ILE A 423 -2.21 15.44 52.33
C ILE A 423 -1.53 16.80 52.06
N LEU A 424 -2.27 17.90 52.16
CA LEU A 424 -1.76 19.27 51.99
C LEU A 424 -0.92 19.78 53.18
N ILE A 425 -1.02 19.14 54.35
CA ILE A 425 -0.27 19.54 55.56
C ILE A 425 1.05 18.77 55.69
N TYR A 426 1.25 17.66 54.95
CA TYR A 426 2.45 16.82 55.05
C TYR A 426 3.61 17.22 54.12
N THR A 427 3.44 18.22 53.23
CA THR A 427 4.46 18.59 52.23
C THR A 427 5.24 19.87 52.52
N HIS A 428 5.15 20.43 53.74
CA HIS A 428 6.00 21.55 54.15
C HIS A 428 7.03 21.13 55.21
N GLY A 429 8.14 20.53 54.77
CA GLY A 429 9.27 20.29 55.68
C GLY A 429 10.42 19.44 55.16
N LYS A 430 11.25 19.96 54.24
CA LYS A 430 12.73 20.00 54.37
C LYS A 430 13.43 20.47 53.08
N LYS A 431 14.50 21.24 53.31
CA LYS A 431 15.40 21.88 52.37
C LYS A 431 16.48 20.94 51.81
N THR A 432 16.87 21.24 50.56
CA THR A 432 18.21 21.19 49.91
C THR A 432 19.00 19.89 49.79
N SER A 433 19.40 19.58 48.56
CA SER A 433 20.77 19.18 48.23
C SER A 433 21.14 19.63 46.81
N ILE A 434 22.31 20.28 46.72
CA ILE A 434 23.00 20.78 45.52
C ILE A 434 23.97 19.71 45.03
N ARG A 435 24.04 19.43 43.72
CA ARG A 435 25.24 18.92 43.01
C ARG A 435 25.05 18.90 41.49
N PRO A 436 26.13 18.88 40.69
CA PRO A 436 26.73 20.04 40.04
C PRO A 436 26.34 20.14 38.55
N TYR A 437 26.22 21.37 38.04
CA TYR A 437 26.17 21.62 36.60
C TYR A 437 27.52 21.31 35.97
N LEU A 438 27.52 20.35 35.05
CA LEU A 438 28.69 19.96 34.26
C LEU A 438 28.89 20.97 33.13
N LEU A 439 30.14 21.39 32.95
CA LEU A 439 30.61 22.43 32.05
C LEU A 439 30.21 22.24 30.58
N LEU A 440 29.76 23.35 30.01
CA LEU A 440 29.55 23.63 28.59
C LEU A 440 30.74 23.17 27.71
N LEU A 441 30.45 22.37 26.69
CA LEU A 441 31.35 22.18 25.55
C LEU A 441 31.51 23.52 24.83
N SER A 442 32.71 24.11 24.88
CA SER A 442 33.00 25.33 24.12
C SER A 442 33.05 25.00 22.63
N PHE A 443 32.14 25.56 21.83
CA PHE A 443 32.30 25.60 20.38
C PHE A 443 33.58 26.40 20.03
N GLY A 444 34.41 25.80 19.18
CA GLY A 444 35.78 26.22 18.93
C GLY A 444 35.93 27.67 18.45
N LYS A 445 37.14 28.22 18.65
CA LYS A 445 37.58 29.61 18.40
C LYS A 445 37.47 30.12 16.94
N LYS A 446 36.74 29.45 16.05
CA LYS A 446 36.71 29.73 14.59
C LYS A 446 35.37 30.25 14.06
N PHE A 447 34.30 30.33 14.87
CA PHE A 447 33.00 30.84 14.44
C PHE A 447 32.63 32.15 15.16
N PRO A 448 31.97 33.11 14.49
CA PRO A 448 31.46 34.33 15.13
C PRO A 448 30.48 33.97 16.24
N ARG A 449 30.64 34.52 17.45
CA ARG A 449 29.69 34.30 18.55
C ARG A 449 28.46 35.19 18.35
N VAL A 450 27.28 34.59 18.37
CA VAL A 450 25.98 35.29 18.33
C VAL A 450 25.18 34.96 19.59
N SER A 451 24.48 35.95 20.13
CA SER A 451 23.60 35.80 21.30
C SER A 451 22.14 35.69 20.90
N TYR A 452 21.27 35.25 21.81
CA TYR A 452 19.81 35.31 21.63
C TYR A 452 19.34 36.70 21.20
N LYS A 453 19.87 37.78 21.80
CA LYS A 453 19.48 39.16 21.49
C LYS A 453 19.81 39.54 20.06
N ASP A 454 20.97 39.12 19.55
CA ASP A 454 21.37 39.38 18.16
C ASP A 454 20.43 38.70 17.18
N LEU A 455 20.03 37.45 17.48
CA LEU A 455 19.11 36.67 16.65
C LEU A 455 17.66 37.20 16.73
N ALA A 456 17.21 37.59 17.91
CA ALA A 456 15.90 38.23 18.10
C ALA A 456 15.85 39.55 17.34
N GLN A 457 16.91 40.38 17.38
CA GLN A 457 16.96 41.61 16.58
C GLN A 457 16.97 41.32 15.07
N ALA A 458 17.77 40.34 14.62
CA ALA A 458 17.90 39.99 13.21
C ALA A 458 16.61 39.47 12.57
N THR A 459 15.70 38.90 13.37
CA THR A 459 14.45 38.26 12.93
C THR A 459 13.19 39.04 13.28
N VAL A 460 13.32 40.25 13.84
CA VAL A 460 12.20 41.04 14.37
C VAL A 460 11.42 40.22 15.41
N ASN A 461 12.16 39.75 16.42
CA ASN A 461 11.71 38.91 17.52
C ASN A 461 11.02 37.61 17.05
N PHE A 462 11.64 36.92 16.09
CA PHE A 462 11.13 35.68 15.49
C PHE A 462 9.71 35.83 14.91
N SER A 463 9.44 36.96 14.24
CA SER A 463 8.14 37.25 13.60
C SER A 463 7.78 36.22 12.52
N GLU A 464 6.49 35.88 12.43
CA GLU A 464 5.93 35.05 11.35
C GLU A 464 6.23 35.61 9.94
N SER A 465 6.40 36.93 9.80
CA SER A 465 6.78 37.56 8.53
C SER A 465 8.16 37.14 8.02
N ASN A 466 9.03 36.66 8.91
CA ASN A 466 10.37 36.16 8.61
C ASN A 466 10.44 34.62 8.65
N LEU A 467 9.35 33.91 8.92
CA LEU A 467 9.32 32.45 8.98
C LEU A 467 9.39 31.89 7.55
N ILE A 468 10.41 31.08 7.26
CA ILE A 468 10.62 30.45 5.94
C ILE A 468 10.31 28.94 5.94
N GLY A 469 10.24 28.30 7.11
CA GLY A 469 9.83 26.90 7.22
C GLY A 469 9.60 26.43 8.66
N ARG A 470 8.72 25.43 8.83
CA ARG A 470 8.51 24.72 10.10
C ARG A 470 8.70 23.23 9.91
N GLY A 471 9.55 22.63 10.75
CA GLY A 471 9.72 21.19 10.85
C GLY A 471 9.11 20.63 12.15
N SER A 472 9.22 19.32 12.35
CA SER A 472 8.65 18.64 13.53
C SER A 472 9.25 19.08 14.88
N TYR A 473 10.49 19.61 14.87
CA TYR A 473 11.25 19.95 16.09
C TYR A 473 11.97 21.30 15.99
N SER A 474 11.77 22.05 14.91
CA SER A 474 12.45 23.34 14.68
C SER A 474 11.67 24.26 13.76
N SER A 475 11.96 25.55 13.83
CA SER A 475 11.44 26.59 12.93
C SER A 475 12.60 27.37 12.33
N VAL A 476 12.52 27.67 11.03
CA VAL A 476 13.58 28.38 10.30
C VAL A 476 13.10 29.78 9.95
N TYR A 477 13.87 30.79 10.36
CA TYR A 477 13.60 32.20 10.13
C TYR A 477 14.67 32.83 9.22
N ARG A 478 14.25 33.69 8.31
CA ARG A 478 15.15 34.60 7.59
C ARG A 478 15.55 35.74 8.52
N GLY A 479 16.83 36.04 8.60
CA GLY A 479 17.34 37.13 9.43
C GLY A 479 18.46 37.91 8.76
N LYS A 480 18.72 39.13 9.26
CA LYS A 480 19.85 39.97 8.82
C LYS A 480 20.74 40.31 10.00
N LEU A 481 21.94 39.72 10.06
CA LEU A 481 22.91 39.98 11.12
C LEU A 481 23.62 41.33 10.88
N THR A 482 23.67 42.18 11.92
CA THR A 482 24.35 43.49 11.90
C THR A 482 25.73 43.41 12.56
N PRO A 483 26.74 44.21 12.15
CA PRO A 483 26.68 45.37 11.24
C PRO A 483 26.76 45.05 9.74
N ALA A 484 27.17 43.84 9.36
CA ALA A 484 27.51 43.47 7.98
C ALA A 484 26.29 43.24 7.04
N LYS A 485 25.06 43.29 7.57
CA LYS A 485 23.81 42.98 6.83
C LYS A 485 23.83 41.63 6.11
N ILE A 486 24.49 40.64 6.71
CA ILE A 486 24.55 39.28 6.16
C ILE A 486 23.17 38.65 6.31
N GLU A 487 22.62 38.18 5.20
CA GLU A 487 21.35 37.45 5.19
C GLU A 487 21.57 35.99 5.55
N VAL A 488 20.82 35.50 6.53
CA VAL A 488 21.01 34.18 7.13
C VAL A 488 19.70 33.44 7.31
N ALA A 489 19.78 32.11 7.31
CA ALA A 489 18.70 31.23 7.75
C ALA A 489 18.97 30.76 9.18
N ILE A 490 18.08 31.07 10.11
CA ILE A 490 18.21 30.79 11.55
C ILE A 490 17.24 29.67 11.90
N LYS A 491 17.77 28.46 12.11
CA LYS A 491 17.02 27.28 12.55
C LYS A 491 16.97 27.24 14.08
N VAL A 492 15.81 27.53 14.65
CA VAL A 492 15.54 27.56 16.10
C VAL A 492 14.89 26.24 16.51
N PHE A 493 15.43 25.59 17.55
CA PHE A 493 14.95 24.29 18.03
C PHE A 493 13.89 24.44 19.12
N ASP A 494 12.81 23.67 19.04
CA ASP A 494 11.76 23.63 20.06
C ASP A 494 12.15 22.66 21.18
N LEU A 495 12.81 23.17 22.22
CA LEU A 495 13.29 22.36 23.34
C LEU A 495 12.16 21.80 24.23
N GLY A 496 10.90 22.20 24.01
CA GLY A 496 9.74 21.56 24.62
C GLY A 496 9.37 20.22 23.98
N ALA A 497 9.82 19.98 22.75
CA ALA A 497 9.53 18.74 22.01
C ALA A 497 10.51 17.61 22.36
N ARG A 498 9.98 16.38 22.53
CA ARG A 498 10.82 15.18 22.72
C ARG A 498 11.79 15.05 21.53
N SER A 499 13.08 14.86 21.83
CA SER A 499 14.18 14.66 20.87
C SER A 499 14.74 15.90 20.16
N ALA A 500 14.24 17.12 20.40
CA ALA A 500 14.80 18.33 19.79
C ALA A 500 16.26 18.60 20.19
N GLU A 501 16.60 18.33 21.45
CA GLU A 501 17.97 18.45 21.95
C GLU A 501 18.94 17.45 21.29
N SER A 502 18.49 16.19 21.10
CA SER A 502 19.27 15.17 20.41
C SER A 502 19.51 15.54 18.94
N SER A 503 18.50 16.12 18.28
CA SER A 503 18.61 16.59 16.89
C SER A 503 19.62 17.73 16.74
N PHE A 504 19.59 18.71 17.65
CA PHE A 504 20.58 19.79 17.69
C PHE A 504 22.01 19.27 17.86
N VAL A 505 22.23 18.34 18.80
CA VAL A 505 23.56 17.76 19.05
C VAL A 505 24.05 16.96 17.83
N THR A 506 23.18 16.13 17.24
CA THR A 506 23.50 15.33 16.05
C THR A 506 23.92 16.19 14.86
N GLU A 507 23.14 17.26 14.59
CA GLU A 507 23.43 18.19 13.49
C GLU A 507 24.74 18.95 13.75
N CYS A 508 25.00 19.37 15.00
CA CYS A 508 26.28 19.97 15.39
C CYS A 508 27.47 19.01 15.20
N GLU A 509 27.32 17.74 15.58
CA GLU A 509 28.38 16.74 15.45
C GLU A 509 28.73 16.45 13.99
N ALA A 510 27.71 16.32 13.12
CA ALA A 510 27.90 16.16 11.68
C ALA A 510 28.59 17.38 11.06
N LEU A 511 28.09 18.59 11.36
CA LEU A 511 28.58 19.84 10.79
C LEU A 511 29.99 20.22 11.24
N ARG A 512 30.45 19.70 12.39
CA ARG A 512 31.80 19.98 12.92
C ARG A 512 32.91 19.47 11.99
N THR A 513 32.65 18.43 11.20
CA THR A 513 33.68 17.69 10.46
C THR A 513 33.53 17.76 8.94
N ILE A 514 32.38 18.21 8.42
CA ILE A 514 32.10 18.23 6.98
C ILE A 514 32.33 19.61 6.37
N ARG A 515 32.94 19.65 5.19
CA ARG A 515 33.10 20.85 4.35
C ARG A 515 33.07 20.43 2.89
N HIS A 516 32.01 20.79 2.18
CA HIS A 516 31.83 20.47 0.77
C HIS A 516 31.05 21.58 0.09
N ARG A 517 31.30 21.81 -1.20
CA ARG A 517 30.68 22.90 -1.97
C ARG A 517 29.17 22.73 -2.17
N ASN A 518 28.66 21.50 -2.11
CA ASN A 518 27.25 21.14 -2.27
C ASN A 518 26.57 20.77 -0.94
N LEU A 519 27.09 21.25 0.19
CA LEU A 519 26.46 21.13 1.51
C LEU A 519 26.16 22.51 2.05
N VAL A 520 25.00 22.71 2.66
CA VAL A 520 24.57 24.02 3.17
C VAL A 520 25.58 24.55 4.20
N PRO A 521 26.23 25.70 3.95
CA PRO A 521 27.25 26.21 4.84
C PRO A 521 26.66 26.68 6.18
N ILE A 522 27.23 26.17 7.28
CA ILE A 522 26.96 26.68 8.63
C ILE A 522 27.88 27.86 8.95
N LEU A 523 27.28 28.98 9.36
CA LEU A 523 28.00 30.19 9.76
C LEU A 523 28.38 30.16 11.24
N THR A 524 27.44 29.76 12.10
CA THR A 524 27.65 29.66 13.55
C THR A 524 26.49 28.92 14.24
N ALA A 525 26.62 28.70 15.54
CA ALA A 525 25.59 28.14 16.41
C ALA A 525 25.39 29.04 17.65
N CYS A 526 24.16 29.09 18.14
CA CYS A 526 23.77 29.77 19.36
C CYS A 526 23.30 28.74 20.39
N SER A 527 23.88 28.76 21.58
CA SER A 527 23.43 27.98 22.73
C SER A 527 23.51 28.90 23.95
N THR A 528 22.43 29.63 24.22
CA THR A 528 22.34 30.64 25.28
C THR A 528 21.04 30.46 26.06
N ILE A 529 20.69 31.46 26.88
CA ILE A 529 19.36 31.58 27.49
C ILE A 529 18.54 32.66 26.78
N ASP A 530 17.22 32.50 26.73
CA ASP A 530 16.29 33.50 26.24
C ASP A 530 16.05 34.63 27.28
N ASN A 531 15.21 35.62 26.95
CA ASN A 531 14.88 36.72 27.86
C ASN A 531 14.10 36.28 29.10
N ASN A 532 13.55 35.06 29.12
CA ASN A 532 12.78 34.49 30.22
C ASN A 532 13.61 33.53 31.10
N GLY A 533 14.87 33.29 30.74
CA GLY A 533 15.78 32.39 31.46
C GLY A 533 15.69 30.92 31.04
N ASN A 534 15.01 30.60 29.93
CA ASN A 534 14.97 29.24 29.39
C ASN A 534 16.16 28.99 28.45
N ASP A 535 16.55 27.72 28.30
CA ASP A 535 17.55 27.33 27.32
C ASP A 535 17.09 27.66 25.89
N PHE A 536 18.01 28.19 25.09
CA PHE A 536 17.78 28.56 23.70
C PHE A 536 18.91 28.00 22.82
N LYS A 537 18.54 27.23 21.79
CA LYS A 537 19.47 26.62 20.84
C LYS A 537 19.06 26.92 19.41
N ALA A 538 20.01 27.39 18.60
CA ALA A 538 19.81 27.69 17.19
C ALA A 538 21.06 27.42 16.34
N LEU A 539 20.85 27.06 15.08
CA LEU A 539 21.89 26.95 14.06
C LEU A 539 21.68 28.03 13.01
N ILE A 540 22.77 28.68 12.59
CA ILE A 540 22.76 29.80 11.65
C ILE A 540 23.47 29.35 10.38
N TYR A 541 22.73 29.31 9.28
CA TYR A 541 23.19 28.93 7.95
C TYR A 541 23.25 30.14 7.02
N GLU A 542 24.03 30.01 5.94
CA GLU A 542 23.89 30.90 4.78
C GLU A 542 22.49 30.79 4.19
N PHE A 543 21.93 31.92 3.75
CA PHE A 543 20.60 31.96 3.17
C PHE A 543 20.63 31.57 1.69
N MET A 544 19.80 30.61 1.30
CA MET A 544 19.69 30.11 -0.08
C MET A 544 18.54 30.83 -0.80
N PRO A 545 18.82 31.77 -1.72
CA PRO A 545 17.81 32.69 -2.26
C PRO A 545 16.79 32.02 -3.18
N ASN A 546 17.13 30.91 -3.83
CA ASN A 546 16.23 30.16 -4.70
C ASN A 546 15.38 29.12 -3.97
N GLY A 547 15.50 29.03 -2.64
CA GLY A 547 14.66 28.17 -1.79
C GLY A 547 14.98 26.69 -1.95
N ASN A 548 14.01 25.82 -1.65
CA ASN A 548 14.18 24.37 -1.75
C ASN A 548 13.66 23.81 -3.07
N LEU A 549 14.23 22.68 -3.49
CA LEU A 549 13.93 22.02 -4.75
C LEU A 549 12.45 21.59 -4.88
N ASP A 550 11.79 21.22 -3.78
CA ASP A 550 10.37 20.82 -3.77
C ASP A 550 9.48 21.90 -4.43
N THR A 551 9.75 23.17 -4.13
CA THR A 551 9.00 24.30 -4.71
C THR A 551 9.15 24.46 -6.23
N TRP A 552 10.24 23.95 -6.80
CA TRP A 552 10.50 23.96 -8.24
C TRP A 552 9.93 22.73 -8.95
N LEU A 553 9.77 21.62 -8.24
CA LEU A 553 9.22 20.36 -8.76
C LEU A 553 7.69 20.28 -8.66
N HIS A 554 7.13 20.77 -7.55
CA HIS A 554 5.73 20.58 -7.17
C HIS A 554 5.03 21.92 -6.94
N GLN A 555 4.84 22.70 -8.01
CA GLN A 555 4.18 24.00 -7.90
C GLN A 555 2.67 23.86 -7.65
N LYS A 556 2.21 24.39 -6.52
CA LYS A 556 0.79 24.70 -6.29
C LYS A 556 0.42 25.94 -7.12
N ARG A 557 -0.66 25.87 -7.90
CA ARG A 557 -1.19 26.96 -8.72
C ARG A 557 -1.49 28.22 -7.90
N VAL A 558 -0.51 29.09 -7.67
CA VAL A 558 -0.73 30.49 -7.32
C VAL A 558 0.32 31.33 -8.05
N SER A 559 -0.18 32.33 -8.76
CA SER A 559 0.48 33.27 -9.65
C SER A 559 1.82 33.85 -9.16
N VAL A 560 2.86 33.75 -10.00
CA VAL A 560 3.62 34.84 -10.68
C VAL A 560 4.92 34.21 -11.23
N ALA A 561 5.10 34.25 -12.56
CA ALA A 561 6.21 33.72 -13.38
C ALA A 561 6.51 32.20 -13.28
N LEU A 562 6.39 31.49 -14.43
CA LEU A 562 6.71 30.07 -14.58
C LEU A 562 8.22 29.83 -14.36
N LYS A 563 8.58 29.36 -13.17
CA LYS A 563 9.90 28.82 -12.85
C LYS A 563 9.94 27.35 -13.27
N ILE A 564 10.46 27.04 -14.46
CA ILE A 564 10.55 25.67 -14.98
C ILE A 564 12.00 25.19 -14.90
N LEU A 565 12.24 24.07 -14.20
CA LEU A 565 13.51 23.34 -14.24
C LEU A 565 13.59 22.50 -15.52
N ASP A 566 14.42 22.91 -16.47
CA ASP A 566 14.73 22.10 -17.64
C ASP A 566 15.62 20.89 -17.28
N LEU A 567 15.81 20.00 -18.25
CA LEU A 567 16.59 18.78 -18.06
C LEU A 567 18.06 19.06 -17.71
N ALA A 568 18.65 20.15 -18.21
CA ALA A 568 20.04 20.48 -17.94
C ALA A 568 20.23 20.88 -16.46
N HIS A 569 19.34 21.71 -15.93
CA HIS A 569 19.34 22.07 -14.51
C HIS A 569 19.07 20.86 -13.62
N ARG A 570 18.13 19.98 -13.99
CA ARG A 570 17.85 18.73 -13.26
C ARG A 570 19.06 17.80 -13.19
N ILE A 571 19.78 17.66 -14.30
CA ILE A 571 21.02 16.88 -14.33
C ILE A 571 22.08 17.54 -13.44
N SER A 572 22.23 18.87 -13.50
CA SER A 572 23.19 19.61 -12.66
C SER A 572 22.92 19.39 -11.16
N ILE A 573 21.67 19.57 -10.73
CA ILE A 573 21.24 19.37 -9.33
C ILE A 573 21.47 17.92 -8.91
N SER A 574 21.20 16.95 -9.79
CA SER A 574 21.44 15.53 -9.48
C SER A 574 22.93 15.23 -9.30
N VAL A 575 23.79 15.83 -10.12
CA VAL A 575 25.25 15.72 -10.02
C VAL A 575 25.74 16.33 -8.71
N ASP A 576 25.28 17.54 -8.37
CA ASP A 576 25.65 18.24 -7.14
C ASP A 576 25.33 17.43 -5.87
N ILE A 577 24.13 16.82 -5.80
CA ILE A 577 23.73 16.03 -4.64
C ILE A 577 24.42 14.66 -4.63
N ALA A 578 24.69 14.07 -5.79
CA ALA A 578 25.50 12.86 -5.88
C ALA A 578 26.94 13.12 -5.38
N ASP A 579 27.54 14.26 -5.74
CA ASP A 579 28.86 14.70 -5.27
C ASP A 579 28.87 14.90 -3.75
N ALA A 580 27.85 15.58 -3.21
CA ALA A 580 27.66 15.75 -1.76
C ALA A 580 27.56 14.42 -1.00
N LEU A 581 26.77 13.46 -1.50
CA LEU A 581 26.61 12.16 -0.87
C LEU A 581 27.89 11.32 -0.95
N ALA A 582 28.59 11.34 -2.10
CA ALA A 582 29.87 10.65 -2.25
C ALA A 582 30.87 11.14 -1.21
N TYR A 583 30.97 12.47 -1.04
CA TYR A 583 31.80 13.07 -0.01
C TYR A 583 31.41 12.62 1.40
N LEU A 584 30.11 12.62 1.75
CA LEU A 584 29.64 12.19 3.07
C LEU A 584 29.92 10.71 3.35
N HIS A 585 29.81 9.84 2.35
CA HIS A 585 29.97 8.40 2.52
C HIS A 585 31.45 7.96 2.53
N HIS A 586 32.32 8.70 1.84
CA HIS A 586 33.67 8.22 1.54
C HIS A 586 34.79 9.20 1.95
N ASP A 587 34.59 10.51 1.83
CA ASP A 587 35.71 11.48 1.84
C ASP A 587 35.73 12.42 3.06
N CYS A 588 34.67 12.47 3.87
CA CYS A 588 34.59 13.37 5.03
C CYS A 588 35.27 12.85 6.31
N GLY A 589 36.11 11.82 6.21
CA GLY A 589 36.91 11.23 7.28
C GLY A 589 36.17 10.26 8.20
N ARG A 590 34.91 10.55 8.57
CA ARG A 590 34.00 9.60 9.22
C ARG A 590 32.73 9.48 8.38
N PRO A 591 32.40 8.30 7.81
CA PRO A 591 31.22 8.16 6.96
C PRO A 591 29.95 8.61 7.68
N ILE A 592 29.22 9.52 7.05
CA ILE A 592 27.95 10.07 7.56
C ILE A 592 26.82 9.61 6.64
N VAL A 593 25.80 8.99 7.22
CA VAL A 593 24.58 8.60 6.52
C VAL A 593 23.48 9.62 6.87
N HIS A 594 22.92 10.32 5.88
CA HIS A 594 22.05 11.49 6.10
C HIS A 594 20.65 11.14 6.67
N TYR A 595 20.07 10.02 6.24
CA TYR A 595 18.74 9.48 6.61
C TYR A 595 17.51 10.29 6.22
N ASP A 596 17.65 11.58 5.92
CA ASP A 596 16.54 12.47 5.54
C ASP A 596 16.74 13.17 4.18
N LEU A 597 17.04 12.40 3.14
CA LEU A 597 17.20 12.95 1.79
C LEU A 597 15.83 13.08 1.09
N LYS A 598 15.42 14.34 0.84
CA LYS A 598 14.14 14.74 0.22
C LYS A 598 14.28 16.16 -0.39
N PRO A 599 13.37 16.63 -1.28
CA PRO A 599 13.59 17.85 -2.07
C PRO A 599 13.46 19.11 -1.21
N THR A 600 12.75 19.02 -0.08
CA THR A 600 12.68 20.10 0.91
C THR A 600 13.99 20.34 1.65
N ASN A 601 14.91 19.37 1.63
CA ASN A 601 16.24 19.46 2.23
C ASN A 601 17.35 19.76 1.21
N ILE A 602 17.00 19.89 -0.07
CA ILE A 602 17.90 20.30 -1.16
C ILE A 602 17.62 21.77 -1.43
N LEU A 603 18.57 22.64 -1.11
CA LEU A 603 18.46 24.08 -1.28
C LEU A 603 19.23 24.55 -2.51
N LEU A 604 18.79 25.63 -3.13
CA LEU A 604 19.38 26.18 -4.34
C LEU A 604 19.97 27.57 -4.05
N ASP A 605 21.25 27.75 -4.39
CA ASP A 605 21.93 29.05 -4.32
C ASP A 605 21.50 29.97 -5.48
N ASP A 606 22.10 31.15 -5.58
CA ASP A 606 21.83 32.15 -6.62
C ASP A 606 22.19 31.68 -8.04
N GLU A 607 23.17 30.80 -8.19
CA GLU A 607 23.54 30.17 -9.48
C GLU A 607 22.81 28.86 -9.79
N MET A 608 21.82 28.45 -8.97
CA MET A 608 21.06 27.19 -9.09
C MET A 608 21.88 25.91 -8.83
N ASN A 609 23.01 26.01 -8.14
CA ASN A 609 23.71 24.82 -7.64
C ASN A 609 22.96 24.26 -6.43
N ALA A 610 22.99 22.94 -6.29
CA ALA A 610 22.27 22.25 -5.23
C ALA A 610 23.14 22.06 -3.99
N HIS A 611 22.54 22.36 -2.83
CA HIS A 611 23.15 22.26 -1.51
C HIS A 611 22.29 21.37 -0.61
N LEU A 612 22.85 20.27 -0.13
CA LEU A 612 22.16 19.36 0.79
C LEU A 612 22.27 19.88 2.24
N GLY A 613 21.14 19.98 2.93
CA GLY A 613 21.05 20.41 4.33
C GLY A 613 20.17 19.52 5.20
N ASP A 614 20.04 19.90 6.47
CA ASP A 614 19.27 19.23 7.54
C ASP A 614 19.82 17.86 7.98
N PHE A 615 20.86 17.89 8.82
CA PHE A 615 21.50 16.69 9.38
C PHE A 615 20.91 16.24 10.72
N GLY A 616 19.70 16.69 11.06
CA GLY A 616 19.09 16.49 12.38
C GLY A 616 18.87 15.03 12.81
N ILE A 617 18.96 14.07 11.89
CA ILE A 617 18.89 12.61 12.15
C ILE A 617 20.04 11.83 11.49
N ALA A 618 21.13 12.51 11.12
CA ALA A 618 22.28 11.86 10.51
C ALA A 618 22.97 10.90 11.48
N SER A 619 23.62 9.85 10.97
CA SER A 619 24.40 8.92 11.79
C SER A 619 25.86 8.86 11.36
N LEU A 620 26.76 8.90 12.35
CA LEU A 620 28.19 8.71 12.19
C LEU A 620 28.51 7.22 12.29
N VAL A 621 28.94 6.61 11.18
CA VAL A 621 29.23 5.18 11.13
C VAL A 621 30.61 4.89 11.73
N VAL A 622 30.67 4.06 12.77
CA VAL A 622 31.91 3.50 13.30
C VAL A 622 32.29 2.30 12.42
N GLY A 623 33.38 2.42 11.67
CA GLY A 623 33.61 1.69 10.42
C GLY A 623 33.83 0.16 10.51
N CYS A 624 33.52 -0.49 9.38
CA CYS A 624 34.39 -1.47 8.71
C CYS A 624 33.99 -1.62 7.22
N CYS A 625 35.00 -1.86 6.37
CA CYS A 625 35.09 -1.67 4.92
C CYS A 625 34.17 -2.52 4.02
N GLY A 626 33.99 -2.04 2.77
CA GLY A 626 33.57 -2.84 1.62
C GLY A 626 33.08 -1.97 0.46
N GLY A 627 33.96 -1.69 -0.51
CA GLY A 627 33.71 -0.79 -1.64
C GLY A 627 32.73 -1.32 -2.68
N ILE A 628 32.01 -0.40 -3.31
CA ILE A 628 31.26 -0.61 -4.55
C ILE A 628 31.58 0.57 -5.48
N ASN A 629 31.97 0.26 -6.72
CA ASN A 629 32.41 1.20 -7.76
C ASN A 629 31.21 1.58 -8.67
N PRO A 630 30.79 2.87 -8.78
CA PRO A 630 29.57 3.26 -9.51
C PRO A 630 29.88 4.02 -10.81
N TYR A 631 30.19 3.31 -11.89
CA TYR A 631 30.21 3.90 -13.24
C TYR A 631 29.51 2.99 -14.26
N THR A 632 28.21 2.69 -14.07
CA THR A 632 27.31 2.21 -15.15
C THR A 632 25.86 2.16 -14.66
N LEU A 633 25.21 3.30 -14.48
CA LEU A 633 23.75 3.37 -14.35
C LEU A 633 23.29 4.80 -14.63
N ILE A 634 22.45 4.99 -15.64
CA ILE A 634 21.66 6.21 -15.81
C ILE A 634 20.22 5.73 -15.87
N GLY A 635 19.42 6.06 -14.86
CA GLY A 635 18.01 5.71 -14.76
C GLY A 635 17.24 6.85 -14.10
N LEU A 636 16.17 7.29 -14.75
CA LEU A 636 15.22 8.29 -14.25
C LEU A 636 13.96 7.54 -13.79
N TYR A 637 13.56 7.73 -12.54
CA TYR A 637 12.36 7.13 -11.95
C TYR A 637 11.39 8.24 -11.55
N GLY A 638 10.09 8.09 -11.78
CA GLY A 638 9.07 8.94 -11.12
C GLY A 638 8.13 8.11 -10.24
N PRO A 639 7.06 8.71 -9.68
CA PRO A 639 6.21 8.05 -8.69
C PRO A 639 4.80 7.74 -9.21
N HIS A 640 4.33 6.51 -8.98
CA HIS A 640 2.99 6.07 -8.54
C HIS A 640 2.53 4.78 -9.24
N HIS A 641 2.57 3.62 -8.57
CA HIS A 641 1.40 2.94 -7.96
C HIS A 641 1.82 1.61 -7.31
N GLN A 642 1.52 1.45 -6.01
CA GLN A 642 1.37 0.14 -5.39
C GLN A 642 0.02 -0.44 -5.81
N ARG A 643 0.01 -1.46 -6.66
CA ARG A 643 -0.95 -2.57 -6.76
C ARG A 643 -0.62 -3.34 -8.04
N TRP A 644 -0.58 -4.66 -7.93
CA TRP A 644 0.10 -5.65 -8.79
C TRP A 644 1.56 -5.91 -8.39
N LEU A 645 1.73 -6.64 -7.29
CA LEU A 645 2.97 -7.34 -6.99
C LEU A 645 2.65 -8.83 -6.87
N GLY A 646 2.96 -9.57 -7.94
CA GLY A 646 3.12 -11.02 -7.87
C GLY A 646 4.41 -11.39 -7.11
N PRO A 647 4.62 -12.67 -6.78
CA PRO A 647 5.55 -13.11 -5.72
C PRO A 647 7.06 -13.02 -6.03
N GLN A 648 7.49 -12.24 -7.04
CA GLN A 648 8.91 -12.09 -7.36
C GLN A 648 9.63 -10.94 -6.63
N ASP A 649 8.92 -10.12 -5.85
CA ASP A 649 9.55 -9.11 -4.99
C ASP A 649 10.03 -9.66 -3.62
N GLU A 650 9.70 -10.91 -3.28
CA GLU A 650 10.32 -11.59 -2.12
C GLU A 650 11.76 -12.06 -2.40
N ASP A 651 12.12 -12.36 -3.65
CA ASP A 651 13.44 -12.92 -3.96
C ASP A 651 14.54 -11.86 -4.11
N VAL A 652 14.17 -10.61 -4.44
CA VAL A 652 15.09 -9.46 -4.39
C VAL A 652 15.32 -8.99 -2.94
N ARG A 653 14.33 -9.15 -2.05
CA ARG A 653 14.49 -8.89 -0.61
C ARG A 653 15.34 -9.94 0.09
N ARG A 654 15.30 -11.21 -0.34
CA ARG A 654 16.04 -12.30 0.29
C ARG A 654 17.52 -12.37 -0.10
N THR A 655 17.91 -11.84 -1.25
CA THR A 655 19.29 -11.98 -1.75
C THR A 655 20.24 -10.82 -1.41
N THR A 656 19.76 -9.66 -0.93
CA THR A 656 20.65 -8.51 -0.66
C THR A 656 20.71 -8.01 0.76
N GLY A 657 19.76 -8.33 1.65
CA GLY A 657 19.87 -8.09 3.10
C GLY A 657 20.27 -6.67 3.55
N ARG A 658 20.21 -5.66 2.67
CA ARG A 658 20.69 -4.29 2.91
C ARG A 658 19.75 -3.30 2.23
N ARG A 659 19.37 -2.25 2.96
CA ARG A 659 18.64 -1.09 2.40
C ARG A 659 19.41 -0.55 1.19
N ALA A 660 18.69 -0.20 0.12
CA ALA A 660 19.27 0.42 -1.08
C ALA A 660 20.15 1.64 -0.69
N PRO A 661 21.32 1.84 -1.34
CA PRO A 661 22.19 2.98 -1.07
C PRO A 661 21.48 4.31 -1.32
N GLN A 662 21.74 5.33 -0.48
CA GLN A 662 21.05 6.63 -0.50
C GLN A 662 21.10 7.39 -1.84
N GLY A 663 22.08 7.12 -2.71
CA GLY A 663 22.17 7.74 -4.04
C GLY A 663 20.97 7.44 -4.96
N TYR A 664 20.26 6.33 -4.74
CA TYR A 664 19.10 5.96 -5.56
C TYR A 664 17.87 6.84 -5.32
N LYS A 665 17.77 7.57 -4.20
CA LYS A 665 16.57 8.38 -3.86
C LYS A 665 16.55 9.77 -4.49
N ILE A 666 17.68 10.29 -4.94
CA ILE A 666 17.79 11.66 -5.50
C ILE A 666 17.07 11.76 -6.85
N LEU A 667 17.27 10.76 -7.70
CA LEU A 667 16.70 10.66 -9.06
C LEU A 667 15.20 10.33 -9.09
N TYR A 668 14.60 10.01 -7.94
CA TYR A 668 13.15 9.83 -7.82
C TYR A 668 12.39 11.15 -7.66
N GLN A 669 13.10 12.24 -7.37
CA GLN A 669 12.46 13.53 -7.08
C GLN A 669 12.95 14.66 -7.99
N ILE A 670 14.22 14.68 -8.43
CA ILE A 670 14.67 15.59 -9.50
C ILE A 670 14.24 15.05 -10.86
#